data_AF-A0A7Y5KF49-F1
#
_entry.id   AF-A0A7Y5KF49-F1
#
_cell.length_a   1.000
_cell.length_b   1.000
_cell.length_c   1.000
_cell.angle_alpha   90.00
_cell.angle_beta   90.00
_cell.angle_gamma   90.00
#
_symmetry.space_group_name_H-M   'P 1'
#
loop_
_entity.id
_entity.type
_entity.pdbx_description
1 polymer ?
#
loop_
_entity_poly.entity_id
_entity_poly.type
_entity_poly.pdbx_seq_one_letter_code
_entity_poly.pdbx_strand_id
1 'polypeptide(L)'
;EKKLSSEEKFARLEANPEEAVLRGNWGDPDFLRTVTKLNPKLKNTQFADYHGHGWIFRAVFNKDRKGNLLDKDGKIIPPESKHKFHGVVPVDGQDEICNEQCRDAQKAVHLKDIHAEKGMHCIDCHFEQDNHGNGKLYGEFHNAIEVRCQDCHGSVTRRATLLTSGNAAPEGGTPLLETFTPFNEKRFVKRGEKIFQRSMMHDSLMWEIPQVADVVNPASAKYNAKARAAKLVAKGGAEWVSPMSTSMLAHSDEKMDCYTCHTSWVTNCFGCHLPQQANWKKETNHFEGETSRNWTTYNPQILRDDGFMLGISGSTKGHKTLPVRSSSAVMLSSRNANREQIYNQQAPVSAPGFSSQAFNTHAPHTVRAKETKTCSDCHLSEKNDNNAWMAQVLLQGTNFVNFMGKYAYVATGKDGFEAVQVTEGEEPQAVIGSYLHKLAFPENYKKHLQSRKKLETSYHHGGTEILSVQQRGEYLYTANGSDGFRVYDVANVDNKGFSERLVSAPVSPFGQDTQVQTKFATAVALPTNMPIDTNREYRPENQEQGPLHPSYSYAYITDKYEGLVLVDVMTLVDNNPRNNYLKRALTFNPNGALNGAMSLAIAGNYVYIGCDAGLVVVSIADPLKPKIVARIDARMLKKPKAIAVQFRYAFVCDAEGVKVVDVTFPEKPRFVKESFVPLKEAHDIYVARTYAYVAAGRQGLVIIDAERPEALKIDQVYTAGNNINDARGVKVGASYASLYAYVADGRNGLRVIQLASPAGDNPNYLGFSPRPTPRLIATRHTHGTALAISKGMDRDRAVDESGNQVSVFGRLGSRPFTLEEQQRLYLRDGKVWKVSEEGKVEVTEK
;
A
#
# COMPACT_ATOMS: atom_id res chain seq x y z
N GLU A 1 -4.23 -14.64 -31.70
CA GLU A 1 -5.41 -13.76 -31.60
C GLU A 1 -5.65 -13.06 -32.93
N LYS A 2 -6.91 -12.79 -33.31
CA LYS A 2 -7.23 -11.94 -34.47
C LYS A 2 -6.68 -10.53 -34.16
N LYS A 3 -5.87 -9.97 -35.06
CA LYS A 3 -5.38 -8.60 -34.91
C LYS A 3 -6.55 -7.64 -35.15
N LEU A 4 -6.91 -6.86 -34.14
CA LEU A 4 -7.98 -5.86 -34.25
C LEU A 4 -7.63 -4.77 -35.27
N SER A 5 -8.60 -4.35 -36.07
CA SER A 5 -8.50 -3.15 -36.92
C SER A 5 -8.45 -1.87 -36.08
N SER A 6 -8.10 -0.75 -36.69
CA SER A 6 -8.10 0.55 -35.99
C SER A 6 -9.50 0.92 -35.52
N GLU A 7 -10.51 0.71 -36.35
CA GLU A 7 -11.92 0.96 -36.04
C GLU A 7 -12.41 0.07 -34.88
N GLU A 8 -12.07 -1.24 -34.91
CA GLU A 8 -12.40 -2.16 -33.82
C GLU A 8 -11.75 -1.73 -32.49
N LYS A 9 -10.50 -1.24 -32.52
CA LYS A 9 -9.81 -0.74 -31.31
C LYS A 9 -10.48 0.52 -30.77
N PHE A 10 -10.79 1.47 -31.65
CA PHE A 10 -11.44 2.73 -31.27
C PHE A 10 -12.80 2.45 -30.62
N ALA A 11 -13.65 1.66 -31.25
CA ALA A 11 -14.97 1.32 -30.72
C ALA A 11 -14.91 0.64 -29.35
N ARG A 12 -13.93 -0.26 -29.14
CA ARG A 12 -13.73 -0.92 -27.84
C ARG A 12 -13.28 0.06 -26.76
N LEU A 13 -12.33 0.94 -27.07
CA LEU A 13 -11.83 1.96 -26.12
C LEU A 13 -12.87 3.04 -25.81
N GLU A 14 -13.75 3.34 -26.77
CA GLU A 14 -14.88 4.24 -26.58
C GLU A 14 -15.91 3.65 -25.60
N ALA A 15 -16.17 2.35 -25.69
CA ALA A 15 -17.06 1.64 -24.78
C ALA A 15 -16.45 1.41 -23.38
N ASN A 16 -15.13 1.19 -23.29
CA ASN A 16 -14.43 0.97 -22.02
C ASN A 16 -13.04 1.65 -22.04
N PRO A 17 -12.76 2.57 -21.09
CA PRO A 17 -11.53 3.36 -21.09
C PRO A 17 -10.27 2.58 -20.67
N GLU A 18 -10.38 1.32 -20.20
CA GLU A 18 -9.23 0.48 -19.90
C GLU A 18 -8.58 -0.06 -21.17
N GLU A 19 -7.28 0.10 -21.35
CA GLU A 19 -6.58 -0.40 -22.55
C GLU A 19 -6.54 -1.93 -22.62
N ALA A 20 -6.74 -2.61 -21.48
CA ALA A 20 -6.84 -4.06 -21.41
C ALA A 20 -7.97 -4.64 -22.29
N VAL A 21 -8.99 -3.85 -22.66
CA VAL A 21 -10.12 -4.26 -23.52
C VAL A 21 -9.70 -4.67 -24.93
N LEU A 22 -8.51 -4.24 -25.35
CA LEU A 22 -7.92 -4.59 -26.63
C LEU A 22 -7.39 -6.04 -26.67
N ARG A 23 -7.38 -6.75 -25.54
CA ARG A 23 -6.80 -8.08 -25.37
C ARG A 23 -7.80 -9.03 -24.72
N GLY A 24 -7.78 -10.30 -25.15
CA GLY A 24 -8.69 -11.33 -24.63
C GLY A 24 -10.18 -10.98 -24.74
N ASN A 25 -10.97 -11.50 -23.80
CA ASN A 25 -12.43 -11.36 -23.79
C ASN A 25 -12.91 -10.10 -23.05
N TRP A 26 -12.01 -9.25 -22.54
CA TRP A 26 -12.40 -8.07 -21.75
C TRP A 26 -13.13 -7.01 -22.58
N GLY A 27 -12.90 -6.98 -23.89
CA GLY A 27 -13.63 -6.13 -24.83
C GLY A 27 -14.91 -6.73 -25.41
N ASP A 28 -15.38 -7.88 -24.91
CA ASP A 28 -16.62 -8.54 -25.34
C ASP A 28 -17.76 -8.26 -24.34
N PRO A 29 -18.75 -7.41 -24.67
CA PRO A 29 -19.85 -7.07 -23.78
C PRO A 29 -20.68 -8.28 -23.32
N ASP A 30 -20.85 -9.31 -24.16
CA ASP A 30 -21.60 -10.51 -23.79
C ASP A 30 -20.83 -11.36 -22.78
N PHE A 31 -19.51 -11.44 -22.93
CA PHE A 31 -18.65 -12.05 -21.92
C PHE A 31 -18.73 -11.30 -20.59
N LEU A 32 -18.59 -9.96 -20.61
CA LEU A 32 -18.66 -9.13 -19.39
C LEU A 32 -20.01 -9.28 -18.68
N ARG A 33 -21.11 -9.26 -19.44
CA ARG A 33 -22.47 -9.43 -18.93
C ARG A 33 -22.70 -10.80 -18.27
N THR A 34 -21.96 -11.83 -18.69
CA THR A 34 -22.20 -13.21 -18.25
C THR A 34 -21.05 -13.80 -17.45
N VAL A 35 -20.11 -12.98 -16.97
CA VAL A 35 -18.90 -13.42 -16.28
C VAL A 35 -19.20 -14.25 -15.02
N THR A 36 -20.30 -13.97 -14.32
CA THR A 36 -20.77 -14.72 -13.15
C THR A 36 -21.13 -16.17 -13.48
N LYS A 37 -21.48 -16.50 -14.74
CA LYS A 37 -21.70 -17.90 -15.17
C LYS A 37 -20.43 -18.77 -15.11
N LEU A 38 -19.25 -18.15 -14.94
CA LEU A 38 -18.00 -18.87 -14.72
C LEU A 38 -17.87 -19.38 -13.29
N ASN A 39 -18.57 -18.79 -12.31
CA ASN A 39 -18.44 -19.08 -10.88
C ASN A 39 -18.44 -20.59 -10.52
N PRO A 40 -19.31 -21.44 -11.08
CA PRO A 40 -19.29 -22.89 -10.82
C PRO A 40 -18.00 -23.60 -11.25
N LYS A 41 -17.22 -23.00 -12.15
CA LYS A 41 -15.94 -23.55 -12.67
C LYS A 41 -14.72 -22.98 -11.95
N LEU A 42 -14.87 -21.89 -11.17
CA LEU A 42 -13.77 -21.19 -10.52
C LEU A 42 -13.42 -21.83 -9.17
N LYS A 43 -12.12 -22.00 -8.91
CA LYS A 43 -11.63 -22.70 -7.71
C LYS A 43 -11.19 -21.78 -6.57
N ASN A 44 -10.69 -20.59 -6.90
CA ASN A 44 -9.99 -19.71 -5.94
C ASN A 44 -10.63 -18.33 -5.78
N THR A 45 -11.59 -17.99 -6.65
CA THR A 45 -12.28 -16.69 -6.65
C THR A 45 -13.70 -16.87 -7.18
N GLN A 46 -14.55 -15.88 -6.92
CA GLN A 46 -15.89 -15.77 -7.50
C GLN A 46 -16.07 -14.32 -7.97
N PHE A 47 -16.84 -14.12 -9.03
CA PHE A 47 -17.31 -12.80 -9.45
C PHE A 47 -18.58 -12.46 -8.68
N ALA A 48 -18.68 -11.21 -8.23
CA ALA A 48 -19.90 -10.69 -7.63
C ALA A 48 -20.88 -10.28 -8.72
N ASP A 49 -22.18 -10.41 -8.44
CA ASP A 49 -23.25 -9.93 -9.31
C ASP A 49 -23.29 -8.39 -9.27
N TYR A 50 -22.64 -7.77 -10.27
CA TYR A 50 -22.80 -6.36 -10.57
C TYR A 50 -22.64 -6.15 -12.07
N HIS A 51 -23.77 -5.96 -12.76
CA HIS A 51 -23.85 -5.74 -14.21
C HIS A 51 -23.50 -4.30 -14.61
N GLY A 52 -22.33 -3.82 -14.18
CA GLY A 52 -21.89 -2.44 -14.41
C GLY A 52 -21.09 -2.26 -15.69
N HIS A 53 -21.51 -1.32 -16.54
CA HIS A 53 -20.77 -0.56 -17.57
C HIS A 53 -19.27 -0.89 -17.81
N GLY A 54 -18.94 -2.11 -18.22
CA GLY A 54 -17.57 -2.50 -18.61
C GLY A 54 -16.62 -2.99 -17.50
N TRP A 55 -17.05 -3.08 -16.23
CA TRP A 55 -16.19 -3.45 -15.09
C TRP A 55 -16.52 -4.82 -14.50
N ILE A 56 -15.49 -5.56 -14.07
CA ILE A 56 -15.65 -6.88 -13.43
C ILE A 56 -15.31 -6.79 -11.94
N PHE A 57 -16.25 -7.21 -11.09
CA PHE A 57 -16.08 -7.19 -9.64
C PHE A 57 -15.87 -8.60 -9.08
N ARG A 58 -14.88 -8.76 -8.21
CA ARG A 58 -14.65 -9.99 -7.44
C ARG A 58 -15.43 -9.94 -6.14
N ALA A 59 -16.09 -11.04 -5.78
CA ALA A 59 -16.66 -11.23 -4.45
C ALA A 59 -15.54 -11.34 -3.39
N VAL A 60 -15.73 -10.68 -2.25
CA VAL A 60 -14.73 -10.63 -1.18
C VAL A 60 -15.09 -11.60 -0.07
N PHE A 61 -14.17 -12.49 0.29
CA PHE A 61 -14.41 -13.56 1.25
C PHE A 61 -13.60 -13.38 2.52
N ASN A 62 -14.11 -13.91 3.63
CA ASN A 62 -13.40 -13.95 4.90
C ASN A 62 -12.12 -14.80 4.77
N LYS A 63 -11.00 -14.24 5.24
CA LYS A 63 -9.69 -14.87 5.15
C LYS A 63 -8.85 -14.57 6.38
N ASP A 64 -7.95 -15.48 6.71
CA ASP A 64 -6.85 -15.14 7.62
C ASP A 64 -5.81 -14.24 6.95
N ARG A 65 -4.84 -13.74 7.72
CA ARG A 65 -3.76 -12.89 7.18
C ARG A 65 -2.90 -13.59 6.13
N LYS A 66 -2.84 -14.94 6.10
CA LYS A 66 -2.10 -15.71 5.09
C LYS A 66 -2.90 -15.88 3.79
N GLY A 67 -4.18 -15.48 3.78
CA GLY A 67 -5.07 -15.56 2.63
C GLY A 67 -5.87 -16.85 2.53
N ASN A 68 -5.84 -17.71 3.54
CA ASN A 68 -6.68 -18.90 3.60
C ASN A 68 -8.14 -18.49 3.79
N LEU A 69 -9.06 -19.10 3.05
CA LEU A 69 -10.50 -18.89 3.24
C LEU A 69 -10.95 -19.39 4.61
N LEU A 70 -11.84 -18.65 5.25
CA LEU A 70 -12.45 -19.02 6.53
C LEU A 70 -13.95 -19.29 6.37
N ASP A 71 -14.43 -20.27 7.14
CA ASP A 71 -15.86 -20.52 7.30
C ASP A 71 -16.50 -19.61 8.36
N LYS A 72 -17.80 -19.82 8.60
CA LYS A 72 -18.59 -19.06 9.58
C LYS A 72 -18.10 -19.19 11.03
N ASP A 73 -17.33 -20.24 11.33
CA ASP A 73 -16.79 -20.54 12.65
C ASP A 73 -15.31 -20.13 12.75
N GLY A 74 -14.76 -19.50 11.71
CA GLY A 74 -13.37 -19.04 11.64
C GLY A 74 -12.36 -20.16 11.35
N LYS A 75 -12.80 -21.34 10.90
CA LYS A 75 -11.90 -22.44 10.54
C LYS A 75 -11.42 -22.29 9.10
N ILE A 76 -10.15 -22.63 8.88
CA ILE A 76 -9.54 -22.65 7.55
C ILE A 76 -10.26 -23.67 6.67
N ILE A 77 -10.62 -23.25 5.46
CA ILE A 77 -11.16 -24.10 4.41
C ILE A 77 -10.00 -24.52 3.50
N PRO A 78 -9.71 -25.82 3.36
CA PRO A 78 -8.68 -26.28 2.44
C PRO A 78 -8.91 -25.80 0.99
N PRO A 79 -7.87 -25.36 0.26
CA PRO A 79 -8.01 -24.83 -1.10
C PRO A 79 -8.68 -25.79 -2.10
N GLU A 80 -8.53 -27.10 -1.91
CA GLU A 80 -9.10 -28.17 -2.73
C GLU A 80 -10.53 -28.56 -2.35
N SER A 81 -11.09 -28.00 -1.27
CA SER A 81 -12.44 -28.31 -0.80
C SER A 81 -13.49 -28.06 -1.88
N LYS A 82 -14.23 -29.12 -2.21
CA LYS A 82 -15.39 -29.04 -3.10
C LYS A 82 -16.51 -28.26 -2.40
N HIS A 83 -17.35 -27.63 -3.20
CA HIS A 83 -18.54 -26.91 -2.76
C HIS A 83 -18.36 -25.70 -1.82
N LYS A 84 -17.13 -25.28 -1.51
CA LYS A 84 -16.84 -24.13 -0.64
C LYS A 84 -17.46 -22.79 -1.05
N PHE A 85 -17.89 -22.64 -2.31
CA PHE A 85 -18.57 -21.44 -2.82
C PHE A 85 -20.04 -21.66 -3.21
N HIS A 86 -20.56 -22.89 -3.19
CA HIS A 86 -21.95 -23.13 -3.59
C HIS A 86 -22.91 -22.46 -2.60
N GLY A 87 -23.77 -21.58 -3.12
CA GLY A 87 -24.80 -20.88 -2.34
C GLY A 87 -24.25 -19.73 -1.51
N VAL A 88 -23.00 -19.35 -1.76
CA VAL A 88 -22.34 -18.23 -1.07
C VAL A 88 -22.49 -16.95 -1.88
N VAL A 89 -22.37 -17.04 -3.21
CA VAL A 89 -22.61 -15.93 -4.14
C VAL A 89 -23.74 -16.34 -5.09
N PRO A 90 -24.82 -15.54 -5.21
CA PRO A 90 -25.89 -15.82 -6.16
C PRO A 90 -25.37 -15.96 -7.59
N VAL A 91 -25.96 -16.86 -8.37
CA VAL A 91 -25.67 -17.04 -9.81
C VAL A 91 -26.97 -16.87 -10.58
N ASP A 92 -26.99 -15.92 -11.51
CA ASP A 92 -28.19 -15.60 -12.29
C ASP A 92 -28.77 -16.80 -13.03
N GLY A 93 -30.09 -16.96 -12.89
CA GLY A 93 -30.87 -17.95 -13.63
C GLY A 93 -30.53 -19.41 -13.29
N GLN A 94 -29.87 -19.66 -12.17
CA GLN A 94 -29.61 -21.01 -11.67
C GLN A 94 -30.22 -21.20 -10.29
N ASP A 95 -31.26 -22.03 -10.23
CA ASP A 95 -31.70 -22.61 -8.96
C ASP A 95 -30.58 -23.50 -8.44
N GLU A 96 -30.23 -23.32 -7.17
CA GLU A 96 -29.06 -23.97 -6.59
C GLU A 96 -29.32 -25.48 -6.42
N ILE A 97 -28.86 -26.31 -7.37
CA ILE A 97 -28.91 -27.77 -7.24
C ILE A 97 -27.80 -28.19 -6.26
N CYS A 98 -28.10 -28.11 -4.96
CA CYS A 98 -27.21 -28.53 -3.89
C CYS A 98 -27.57 -29.95 -3.43
N ASN A 99 -26.71 -30.93 -3.76
CA ASN A 99 -26.83 -32.29 -3.24
C ASN A 99 -26.43 -32.36 -1.74
N GLU A 100 -26.58 -33.52 -1.11
CA GLU A 100 -26.25 -33.72 0.32
C GLU A 100 -24.81 -33.29 0.65
N GLN A 101 -23.84 -33.69 -0.17
CA GLN A 101 -22.43 -33.30 -0.01
C GLN A 101 -22.20 -31.78 -0.05
N CYS A 102 -22.98 -31.06 -0.86
CA CYS A 102 -22.93 -29.61 -0.94
C CYS A 102 -23.52 -28.93 0.32
N ARG A 103 -24.55 -29.53 0.94
CA ARG A 103 -25.19 -29.00 2.15
C ARG A 103 -24.29 -29.14 3.38
N ASP A 104 -23.55 -30.24 3.46
CA ASP A 104 -22.65 -30.53 4.58
C ASP A 104 -21.24 -29.93 4.39
N ALA A 105 -20.96 -29.35 3.22
CA ALA A 105 -19.66 -28.76 2.93
C ALA A 105 -19.37 -27.54 3.80
N GLN A 106 -18.11 -27.41 4.18
CA GLN A 106 -17.59 -26.18 4.79
C GLN A 106 -17.62 -25.05 3.75
N LYS A 107 -18.40 -24.00 4.00
CA LYS A 107 -18.61 -22.88 3.07
C LYS A 107 -17.84 -21.64 3.46
N ALA A 108 -17.28 -20.96 2.46
CA ALA A 108 -16.65 -19.66 2.65
C ALA A 108 -17.68 -18.60 3.02
N VAL A 109 -17.26 -17.58 3.77
CA VAL A 109 -18.12 -16.45 4.13
C VAL A 109 -17.90 -15.29 3.15
N HIS A 110 -18.93 -14.91 2.41
CA HIS A 110 -18.92 -13.69 1.60
C HIS A 110 -19.11 -12.47 2.51
N LEU A 111 -18.15 -11.54 2.47
CA LEU A 111 -18.14 -10.33 3.29
C LEU A 111 -18.99 -9.21 2.69
N LYS A 112 -20.26 -9.51 2.40
CA LYS A 112 -21.29 -8.53 2.04
C LYS A 112 -21.62 -7.67 3.26
N ASP A 113 -22.02 -6.41 3.08
CA ASP A 113 -22.59 -5.63 4.17
C ASP A 113 -23.73 -6.40 4.86
N ILE A 114 -23.78 -6.40 6.20
CA ILE A 114 -24.79 -7.13 6.95
C ILE A 114 -26.21 -6.65 6.63
N HIS A 115 -26.41 -5.36 6.36
CA HIS A 115 -27.71 -4.81 5.99
C HIS A 115 -28.15 -5.37 4.64
N ALA A 116 -27.24 -5.36 3.66
CA ALA A 116 -27.49 -5.90 2.33
C ALA A 116 -27.62 -7.45 2.32
N GLU A 117 -26.96 -8.16 3.25
CA GLU A 117 -27.18 -9.60 3.47
C GLU A 117 -28.58 -9.89 4.02
N LYS A 118 -29.12 -8.99 4.85
CA LYS A 118 -30.49 -9.09 5.39
C LYS A 118 -31.59 -8.63 4.43
N GLY A 119 -31.22 -8.25 3.21
CA GLY A 119 -32.16 -7.83 2.16
C GLY A 119 -32.47 -6.33 2.14
N MET A 120 -31.70 -5.49 2.84
CA MET A 120 -31.84 -4.04 2.73
C MET A 120 -31.24 -3.52 1.41
N HIS A 121 -31.91 -2.53 0.82
CA HIS A 121 -31.47 -1.78 -0.35
C HIS A 121 -31.01 -0.36 0.05
N CYS A 122 -30.39 0.38 -0.87
CA CYS A 122 -29.90 1.74 -0.59
C CYS A 122 -30.99 2.64 0.03
N ILE A 123 -32.22 2.60 -0.50
CA ILE A 123 -33.35 3.41 0.00
C ILE A 123 -33.80 3.04 1.43
N ASP A 124 -33.41 1.88 1.95
CA ASP A 124 -33.66 1.50 3.34
C ASP A 124 -32.75 2.25 4.32
N CYS A 125 -31.63 2.82 3.87
CA CYS A 125 -30.75 3.62 4.73
C CYS A 125 -30.51 5.06 4.23
N HIS A 126 -30.85 5.35 2.97
CA HIS A 126 -30.83 6.68 2.38
C HIS A 126 -32.24 7.26 2.36
N PHE A 127 -32.44 8.37 3.06
CA PHE A 127 -33.75 9.00 3.27
C PHE A 127 -34.04 10.08 2.22
N GLU A 128 -35.17 10.77 2.33
CA GLU A 128 -35.63 11.75 1.34
C GLU A 128 -34.54 12.77 1.00
N GLN A 129 -33.85 13.30 2.01
CA GLN A 129 -32.71 14.20 1.84
C GLN A 129 -31.57 13.59 1.03
N ASP A 130 -31.17 12.36 1.37
CA ASP A 130 -30.03 11.70 0.75
C ASP A 130 -30.30 11.42 -0.74
N ASN A 131 -31.58 11.27 -1.13
CA ASN A 131 -32.00 10.95 -2.50
C ASN A 131 -32.39 12.19 -3.33
N HIS A 132 -33.06 13.18 -2.73
CA HIS A 132 -33.62 14.34 -3.42
C HIS A 132 -32.86 15.65 -3.14
N GLY A 133 -32.03 15.67 -2.08
CA GLY A 133 -31.32 16.85 -1.60
C GLY A 133 -32.20 17.84 -0.82
N ASN A 134 -31.57 18.74 -0.08
CA ASN A 134 -32.22 19.91 0.57
C ASN A 134 -32.05 21.20 -0.22
N GLY A 135 -31.65 21.11 -1.49
CA GLY A 135 -31.27 22.29 -2.28
C GLY A 135 -29.98 22.98 -1.82
N LYS A 136 -29.21 22.41 -0.87
CA LYS A 136 -27.87 22.91 -0.52
C LYS A 136 -26.82 22.23 -1.40
N LEU A 137 -25.87 23.02 -1.91
CA LEU A 137 -24.67 22.50 -2.56
C LEU A 137 -23.62 22.20 -1.50
N TYR A 138 -23.25 20.94 -1.36
CA TYR A 138 -22.21 20.50 -0.43
C TYR A 138 -20.84 20.49 -1.11
N GLY A 139 -19.81 21.01 -0.43
CA GLY A 139 -18.42 20.95 -0.91
C GLY A 139 -17.84 19.54 -0.97
N GLU A 140 -18.45 18.58 -0.28
CA GLU A 140 -18.08 17.15 -0.35
C GLU A 140 -19.26 16.23 0.00
N PHE A 141 -19.26 15.02 -0.57
CA PHE A 141 -20.32 14.01 -0.34
C PHE A 141 -20.54 13.66 1.14
N HIS A 142 -19.51 13.72 1.97
CA HIS A 142 -19.64 13.42 3.41
C HIS A 142 -20.45 14.48 4.18
N ASN A 143 -20.64 15.68 3.63
CA ASN A 143 -21.48 16.70 4.24
C ASN A 143 -22.96 16.46 3.99
N ALA A 144 -23.28 15.66 2.97
CA ALA A 144 -24.64 15.32 2.59
C ALA A 144 -25.23 14.17 3.41
N ILE A 145 -24.50 13.61 4.39
CA ILE A 145 -24.95 12.48 5.19
C ILE A 145 -26.03 12.94 6.18
N GLU A 146 -27.26 12.45 6.04
CA GLU A 146 -28.35 12.74 6.98
C GLU A 146 -28.34 11.82 8.20
N VAL A 147 -28.12 10.52 8.03
CA VAL A 147 -28.25 9.52 9.10
C VAL A 147 -26.89 9.00 9.59
N ARG A 148 -26.80 8.69 10.88
CA ARG A 148 -25.67 8.02 11.51
C ARG A 148 -26.09 6.68 12.13
N CYS A 149 -25.13 5.78 12.35
CA CYS A 149 -25.40 4.47 12.95
C CYS A 149 -26.13 4.58 14.30
N GLN A 150 -25.75 5.56 15.12
CA GLN A 150 -26.30 5.80 16.46
C GLN A 150 -27.77 6.25 16.42
N ASP A 151 -28.23 6.83 15.32
CA ASP A 151 -29.61 7.31 15.18
C ASP A 151 -30.59 6.12 15.20
N CYS A 152 -30.15 4.95 14.73
CA CYS A 152 -30.91 3.70 14.72
C CYS A 152 -30.47 2.70 15.81
N HIS A 153 -29.18 2.62 16.12
CA HIS A 153 -28.61 1.61 17.04
C HIS A 153 -28.34 2.14 18.47
N GLY A 154 -28.37 3.45 18.69
CA GLY A 154 -27.99 4.07 19.95
C GLY A 154 -26.48 4.02 20.24
N SER A 155 -26.12 4.30 21.48
CA SER A 155 -24.76 4.27 22.03
C SER A 155 -24.67 3.29 23.21
N VAL A 156 -23.50 3.22 23.85
CA VAL A 156 -23.30 2.40 25.06
C VAL A 156 -24.06 2.94 26.28
N THR A 157 -24.47 4.21 26.27
CA THR A 157 -25.17 4.86 27.39
C THR A 157 -26.62 5.20 27.10
N ARG A 158 -27.04 5.21 25.82
CA ARG A 158 -28.36 5.70 25.42
C ARG A 158 -28.91 4.89 24.24
N ARG A 159 -30.18 4.50 24.31
CA ARG A 159 -30.89 3.88 23.18
C ARG A 159 -31.18 4.88 22.07
N ALA A 160 -31.41 4.39 20.85
CA ALA A 160 -31.70 5.22 19.70
C ALA A 160 -32.91 6.13 19.91
N THR A 161 -32.74 7.42 19.61
CA THR A 161 -33.83 8.40 19.60
C THR A 161 -34.72 8.25 18.37
N LEU A 162 -34.17 7.74 17.25
CA LEU A 162 -34.77 7.76 15.91
C LEU A 162 -34.96 9.18 15.37
N LEU A 163 -34.04 10.08 15.75
CA LEU A 163 -33.86 11.40 15.15
C LEU A 163 -32.53 11.39 14.41
N THR A 164 -32.51 11.84 13.16
CA THR A 164 -31.27 11.90 12.37
C THR A 164 -30.31 12.95 12.94
N SER A 165 -29.00 12.65 12.94
CA SER A 165 -27.96 13.52 13.51
C SER A 165 -26.74 13.73 12.60
N GLY A 166 -26.85 13.33 11.34
CA GLY A 166 -25.85 13.57 10.32
C GLY A 166 -25.68 15.04 9.97
N ASN A 167 -24.65 15.35 9.20
CA ASN A 167 -24.29 16.72 8.85
C ASN A 167 -25.36 17.41 7.98
N ALA A 168 -26.12 16.62 7.21
CA ALA A 168 -27.22 17.09 6.38
C ALA A 168 -28.59 16.99 7.07
N ALA A 169 -28.66 16.52 8.31
CA ALA A 169 -29.90 16.47 9.05
C ALA A 169 -30.45 17.89 9.28
N PRO A 170 -31.77 18.09 9.22
CA PRO A 170 -32.38 19.37 9.57
C PRO A 170 -32.15 19.70 11.05
N GLU A 171 -32.38 20.96 11.44
CA GLU A 171 -32.33 21.35 12.85
C GLU A 171 -33.35 20.53 13.67
N GLY A 172 -32.89 19.90 14.76
CA GLY A 172 -33.70 18.95 15.55
C GLY A 172 -33.76 17.52 14.99
N GLY A 173 -33.25 17.29 13.77
CA GLY A 173 -33.22 15.98 13.10
C GLY A 173 -34.56 15.56 12.51
N THR A 174 -34.52 14.67 11.53
CA THR A 174 -35.72 14.08 10.91
C THR A 174 -36.29 12.99 11.82
N PRO A 175 -37.57 13.07 12.23
CA PRO A 175 -38.21 12.08 13.08
C PRO A 175 -38.54 10.81 12.28
N LEU A 176 -37.67 9.80 12.37
CA LEU A 176 -37.82 8.56 11.58
C LEU A 176 -39.12 7.79 11.92
N LEU A 177 -39.68 7.97 13.12
CA LEU A 177 -40.97 7.39 13.54
C LEU A 177 -42.18 7.94 12.78
N GLU A 178 -42.04 9.07 12.10
CA GLU A 178 -43.09 9.69 11.29
C GLU A 178 -42.87 9.45 9.78
N THR A 179 -41.89 8.64 9.41
CA THR A 179 -41.65 8.24 8.02
C THR A 179 -42.50 7.03 7.64
N PHE A 180 -42.91 6.97 6.38
CA PHE A 180 -43.77 5.91 5.82
C PHE A 180 -43.07 5.16 4.69
N THR A 181 -43.44 3.89 4.51
CA THR A 181 -43.08 3.11 3.33
C THR A 181 -43.98 3.48 2.14
N PRO A 182 -43.61 3.10 0.90
CA PRO A 182 -44.49 3.26 -0.27
C PRO A 182 -45.83 2.50 -0.14
N PHE A 183 -45.92 1.58 0.83
CA PHE A 183 -47.11 0.78 1.14
C PHE A 183 -48.01 1.44 2.22
N ASN A 184 -47.77 2.72 2.54
CA ASN A 184 -48.53 3.50 3.52
C ASN A 184 -48.49 2.92 4.96
N GLU A 185 -47.41 2.22 5.32
CA GLU A 185 -47.15 1.78 6.69
C GLU A 185 -46.04 2.62 7.33
N LYS A 186 -46.05 2.77 8.66
CA LYS A 186 -44.93 3.39 9.38
C LYS A 186 -43.64 2.61 9.12
N ARG A 187 -42.62 3.30 8.59
CA ARG A 187 -41.30 2.71 8.28
C ARG A 187 -40.58 2.26 9.53
N PHE A 188 -40.63 3.05 10.60
CA PHE A 188 -40.08 2.67 11.90
C PHE A 188 -41.19 2.49 12.94
N VAL A 189 -41.09 1.42 13.73
CA VAL A 189 -42.08 1.10 14.77
C VAL A 189 -41.35 0.75 16.06
N LYS A 190 -41.76 1.38 17.17
CA LYS A 190 -41.35 0.99 18.52
C LYS A 190 -42.39 0.03 19.12
N ARG A 191 -41.92 -1.10 19.66
CA ARG A 191 -42.76 -2.07 20.41
C ARG A 191 -42.09 -2.34 21.76
N GLY A 192 -42.52 -1.63 22.80
CA GLY A 192 -41.78 -1.57 24.06
C GLY A 192 -40.38 -0.96 23.84
N GLU A 193 -39.34 -1.65 24.32
CA GLU A 193 -37.95 -1.22 24.13
C GLU A 193 -37.35 -1.59 22.77
N LYS A 194 -38.07 -2.40 21.97
CA LYS A 194 -37.59 -2.86 20.65
C LYS A 194 -37.93 -1.87 19.56
N ILE A 195 -37.00 -1.72 18.61
CA ILE A 195 -37.18 -0.90 17.42
C ILE A 195 -37.20 -1.82 16.20
N PHE A 196 -38.13 -1.57 15.29
CA PHE A 196 -38.26 -2.27 14.02
C PHE A 196 -38.22 -1.28 12.87
N GLN A 197 -37.63 -1.69 11.76
CA GLN A 197 -37.67 -1.00 10.48
C GLN A 197 -38.29 -1.91 9.42
N ARG A 198 -39.19 -1.36 8.59
CA ARG A 198 -39.74 -2.01 7.41
C ARG A 198 -38.91 -1.69 6.16
N SER A 199 -38.93 -2.59 5.20
CA SER A 199 -38.33 -2.35 3.89
C SER A 199 -39.14 -1.33 3.09
N MET A 200 -38.42 -0.51 2.33
CA MET A 200 -38.95 0.39 1.32
C MET A 200 -39.19 -0.32 -0.02
N MET A 201 -38.70 -1.55 -0.18
CA MET A 201 -38.81 -2.34 -1.42
C MET A 201 -39.77 -3.52 -1.30
N HIS A 202 -39.96 -4.05 -0.08
CA HIS A 202 -40.77 -5.26 0.17
C HIS A 202 -41.71 -5.06 1.35
N ASP A 203 -43.03 -5.16 1.11
CA ASP A 203 -44.08 -4.95 2.13
C ASP A 203 -44.04 -5.95 3.29
N SER A 204 -43.63 -7.18 3.01
CA SER A 204 -43.56 -8.29 3.97
C SER A 204 -42.27 -8.32 4.80
N LEU A 205 -41.28 -7.47 4.49
CA LEU A 205 -39.96 -7.51 5.11
C LEU A 205 -39.81 -6.45 6.20
N MET A 206 -39.45 -6.90 7.41
CA MET A 206 -39.22 -6.06 8.58
C MET A 206 -38.08 -6.62 9.42
N TRP A 207 -37.25 -5.74 9.97
CA TRP A 207 -36.07 -6.09 10.77
C TRP A 207 -36.14 -5.50 12.17
N GLU A 208 -35.79 -6.27 13.18
CA GLU A 208 -35.52 -5.76 14.53
C GLU A 208 -34.12 -5.10 14.54
N ILE A 209 -34.04 -3.82 14.94
CA ILE A 209 -32.78 -3.07 14.99
C ILE A 209 -32.08 -3.32 16.33
N PRO A 210 -30.88 -3.94 16.35
CA PRO A 210 -30.12 -4.16 17.58
C PRO A 210 -29.73 -2.83 18.23
N GLN A 211 -29.89 -2.72 19.56
CA GLN A 211 -29.46 -1.55 20.32
C GLN A 211 -28.14 -1.83 21.02
N VAL A 212 -27.17 -0.90 20.92
CA VAL A 212 -25.82 -1.06 21.49
C VAL A 212 -25.88 -1.25 23.01
N ALA A 213 -26.73 -0.47 23.70
CA ALA A 213 -26.95 -0.58 25.13
C ALA A 213 -27.37 -2.00 25.58
N ASP A 214 -28.15 -2.72 24.77
CA ASP A 214 -28.57 -4.09 25.06
C ASP A 214 -27.44 -5.10 24.79
N VAL A 215 -26.58 -4.84 23.80
CA VAL A 215 -25.47 -5.73 23.43
C VAL A 215 -24.36 -5.72 24.48
N VAL A 216 -24.12 -4.57 25.12
CA VAL A 216 -23.07 -4.43 26.15
C VAL A 216 -23.56 -4.73 27.56
N ASN A 217 -24.86 -4.97 27.77
CA ASN A 217 -25.45 -5.20 29.09
C ASN A 217 -25.50 -6.71 29.43
N PRO A 218 -24.79 -7.20 30.47
CA PRO A 218 -24.83 -8.60 30.87
C PRO A 218 -26.21 -9.15 31.26
N ALA A 219 -27.14 -8.27 31.64
CA ALA A 219 -28.52 -8.65 31.98
C ALA A 219 -29.43 -8.83 30.75
N SER A 220 -28.96 -8.45 29.55
CA SER A 220 -29.73 -8.52 28.31
C SER A 220 -29.57 -9.89 27.64
N ALA A 221 -30.66 -10.41 27.06
CA ALA A 221 -30.62 -11.62 26.24
C ALA A 221 -29.76 -11.46 24.96
N LYS A 222 -29.44 -10.23 24.55
CA LYS A 222 -28.59 -9.91 23.39
C LYS A 222 -27.12 -9.66 23.77
N TYR A 223 -26.74 -9.93 25.02
CA TYR A 223 -25.41 -9.66 25.53
C TYR A 223 -24.31 -10.32 24.69
N ASN A 224 -23.25 -9.56 24.41
CA ASN A 224 -22.03 -10.07 23.79
C ASN A 224 -20.80 -9.57 24.55
N ALA A 225 -20.10 -10.49 25.20
CA ALA A 225 -18.92 -10.18 26.01
C ALA A 225 -17.78 -9.52 25.21
N LYS A 226 -17.54 -9.95 23.96
CA LYS A 226 -16.50 -9.35 23.11
C LYS A 226 -16.84 -7.92 22.74
N ALA A 227 -18.09 -7.66 22.38
CA ALA A 227 -18.56 -6.31 22.08
C ALA A 227 -18.48 -5.39 23.31
N ARG A 228 -18.83 -5.90 24.51
CA ARG A 228 -18.68 -5.17 25.78
C ARG A 228 -17.22 -4.79 26.02
N ALA A 229 -16.30 -5.76 25.96
CA ALA A 229 -14.87 -5.53 26.16
C ALA A 229 -14.31 -4.48 25.19
N ALA A 230 -14.68 -4.55 23.90
CA ALA A 230 -14.22 -3.60 22.90
C ALA A 230 -14.84 -2.20 23.06
N LYS A 231 -16.13 -2.11 23.42
CA LYS A 231 -16.87 -0.83 23.49
C LYS A 231 -16.71 -0.10 24.82
N LEU A 232 -16.50 -0.82 25.92
CA LEU A 232 -16.38 -0.27 27.27
C LEU A 232 -14.94 -0.26 27.77
N VAL A 233 -13.93 -0.25 26.91
CA VAL A 233 -12.54 -0.04 27.36
C VAL A 233 -12.28 1.45 27.60
N ALA A 234 -11.78 1.78 28.78
CA ALA A 234 -11.36 3.12 29.14
C ALA A 234 -9.96 3.43 28.58
N LYS A 235 -9.60 4.71 28.49
CA LYS A 235 -8.26 5.16 28.05
C LYS A 235 -7.10 4.54 28.84
N GLY A 236 -7.33 4.06 30.06
CA GLY A 236 -6.33 3.37 30.88
C GLY A 236 -6.29 1.84 30.71
N GLY A 237 -7.06 1.28 29.76
CA GLY A 237 -7.15 -0.17 29.54
C GLY A 237 -8.10 -0.92 30.48
N ALA A 238 -8.49 -0.31 31.60
CA ALA A 238 -9.54 -0.82 32.47
C ALA A 238 -10.93 -0.76 31.79
N GLU A 239 -11.87 -1.52 32.31
CA GLU A 239 -13.27 -1.39 31.90
C GLU A 239 -13.85 -0.06 32.40
N TRP A 240 -14.53 0.64 31.51
CA TRP A 240 -15.34 1.81 31.78
C TRP A 240 -16.67 1.35 32.41
N VAL A 241 -17.05 2.00 33.52
CA VAL A 241 -18.33 1.78 34.19
C VAL A 241 -19.00 3.11 34.49
N SER A 242 -20.33 3.15 34.37
CA SER A 242 -21.13 4.29 34.82
C SER A 242 -20.90 4.53 36.33
N PRO A 243 -20.75 5.79 36.80
CA PRO A 243 -21.00 7.05 36.11
C PRO A 243 -19.74 7.74 35.53
N MET A 244 -18.67 7.01 35.17
CA MET A 244 -17.52 7.62 34.50
C MET A 244 -17.96 8.41 33.26
N SER A 245 -17.30 9.53 32.98
CA SER A 245 -17.57 10.30 31.75
C SER A 245 -17.33 9.43 30.51
N THR A 246 -18.20 9.54 29.49
CA THR A 246 -18.01 8.89 28.18
C THR A 246 -16.73 9.36 27.49
N SER A 247 -16.23 10.55 27.84
CA SER A 247 -14.93 11.04 27.35
C SER A 247 -13.74 10.19 27.80
N MET A 248 -13.92 9.30 28.79
CA MET A 248 -12.92 8.33 29.25
C MET A 248 -12.91 7.03 28.43
N LEU A 249 -13.93 6.77 27.60
CA LEU A 249 -13.92 5.64 26.67
C LEU A 249 -12.81 5.82 25.63
N ALA A 250 -12.03 4.77 25.38
CA ALA A 250 -11.00 4.80 24.34
C ALA A 250 -11.65 4.76 22.94
N HIS A 251 -12.78 4.06 22.80
CA HIS A 251 -13.53 3.89 21.56
C HIS A 251 -14.88 4.61 21.57
N SER A 252 -14.94 5.81 22.16
CA SER A 252 -16.14 6.65 22.13
C SER A 252 -16.55 6.98 20.69
N ASP A 253 -17.85 7.02 20.44
CA ASP A 253 -18.46 7.45 19.18
C ASP A 253 -18.21 8.94 18.83
N GLU A 254 -17.78 9.73 19.81
CA GLU A 254 -17.28 11.10 19.61
C GLU A 254 -15.94 11.14 18.88
N LYS A 255 -15.10 10.10 19.04
CA LYS A 255 -13.71 10.06 18.52
C LYS A 255 -13.50 9.08 17.38
N MET A 256 -14.38 8.10 17.25
CA MET A 256 -14.26 7.03 16.27
C MET A 256 -15.64 6.68 15.73
N ASP A 257 -15.76 6.52 14.41
CA ASP A 257 -17.01 6.06 13.82
C ASP A 257 -17.18 4.53 13.96
N CYS A 258 -18.42 4.06 14.05
CA CYS A 258 -18.70 2.65 14.28
C CYS A 258 -18.09 1.74 13.21
N TYR A 259 -18.12 2.15 11.94
CA TYR A 259 -17.56 1.37 10.84
C TYR A 259 -16.03 1.27 10.87
N THR A 260 -15.32 2.00 11.75
CA THR A 260 -13.89 1.79 12.00
C THR A 260 -13.58 0.38 12.50
N CYS A 261 -14.40 -0.14 13.41
CA CYS A 261 -14.30 -1.52 13.89
C CYS A 261 -15.19 -2.46 13.07
N HIS A 262 -16.38 -2.02 12.68
CA HIS A 262 -17.36 -2.92 12.05
C HIS A 262 -17.08 -3.22 10.58
N THR A 263 -16.21 -2.47 9.88
CA THR A 263 -15.82 -2.81 8.50
C THR A 263 -15.02 -4.11 8.46
N SER A 264 -15.44 -5.03 7.60
CA SER A 264 -14.73 -6.30 7.42
C SER A 264 -13.53 -6.16 6.49
N TRP A 265 -13.68 -5.39 5.41
CA TRP A 265 -12.63 -5.13 4.41
C TRP A 265 -12.76 -3.73 3.81
N VAL A 266 -11.65 -3.21 3.28
CA VAL A 266 -11.58 -1.89 2.63
C VAL A 266 -10.93 -2.05 1.26
N THR A 267 -11.54 -1.46 0.22
CA THR A 267 -10.94 -1.43 -1.12
C THR A 267 -9.73 -0.49 -1.14
N ASN A 268 -8.56 -1.03 -1.51
CA ASN A 268 -7.34 -0.26 -1.67
C ASN A 268 -6.90 -0.25 -3.13
N CYS A 269 -6.79 0.96 -3.70
CA CYS A 269 -6.31 1.18 -5.07
C CYS A 269 -4.88 1.73 -5.03
N PHE A 270 -3.89 0.85 -5.20
CA PHE A 270 -2.47 1.18 -5.16
C PHE A 270 -1.94 1.43 -6.57
N GLY A 271 -2.36 2.55 -7.17
CA GLY A 271 -1.81 3.02 -8.44
C GLY A 271 -2.74 2.82 -9.65
N CYS A 272 -2.81 3.86 -10.48
CA CYS A 272 -3.39 3.85 -11.81
C CYS A 272 -2.34 4.37 -12.79
N HIS A 273 -2.20 3.74 -13.95
CA HIS A 273 -1.38 4.27 -15.04
C HIS A 273 -2.28 4.90 -16.11
N LEU A 274 -1.96 6.14 -16.46
CA LEU A 274 -2.68 6.95 -17.45
C LEU A 274 -1.75 7.24 -18.65
N PRO A 275 -1.67 6.32 -19.63
CA PRO A 275 -0.88 6.55 -20.84
C PRO A 275 -1.68 7.38 -21.84
N GLN A 276 -1.34 8.65 -21.94
CA GLN A 276 -1.81 9.56 -22.98
C GLN A 276 -1.09 9.26 -24.30
N GLN A 277 -1.84 9.15 -25.40
CA GLN A 277 -1.34 8.95 -26.75
C GLN A 277 -1.94 9.97 -27.72
N ALA A 278 -1.08 10.69 -28.46
CA ALA A 278 -1.49 11.69 -29.44
C ALA A 278 -1.83 11.07 -30.82
N ASN A 279 -2.76 10.11 -30.87
CA ASN A 279 -3.09 9.33 -32.07
C ASN A 279 -4.57 9.37 -32.50
N TRP A 280 -5.52 9.56 -31.57
CA TRP A 280 -6.96 9.55 -31.86
C TRP A 280 -7.58 10.93 -31.65
N LYS A 281 -8.30 11.45 -32.67
CA LYS A 281 -9.10 12.65 -32.51
C LYS A 281 -10.43 12.28 -31.83
N LYS A 282 -10.74 12.90 -30.70
CA LYS A 282 -11.99 12.71 -29.95
C LYS A 282 -12.52 14.04 -29.41
N GLU A 283 -13.83 14.14 -29.25
CA GLU A 283 -14.45 15.18 -28.42
C GLU A 283 -14.08 15.00 -26.94
N THR A 284 -13.88 16.11 -26.22
CA THR A 284 -13.61 16.07 -24.78
C THR A 284 -14.86 15.63 -24.03
N ASN A 285 -14.69 14.74 -23.05
CA ASN A 285 -15.82 14.23 -22.26
C ASN A 285 -16.35 15.28 -21.23
N HIS A 286 -15.71 16.45 -21.09
CA HIS A 286 -16.03 17.48 -20.09
C HIS A 286 -17.00 18.57 -20.59
N PHE A 287 -17.83 18.26 -21.58
CA PHE A 287 -18.87 19.16 -22.11
C PHE A 287 -18.36 20.50 -22.68
N GLU A 288 -17.06 20.63 -22.94
CA GLU A 288 -16.43 21.85 -23.49
C GLU A 288 -16.66 21.98 -25.01
N GLY A 289 -17.09 20.90 -25.68
CA GLY A 289 -17.28 20.87 -27.14
C GLY A 289 -15.98 20.89 -27.95
N GLU A 290 -14.84 20.75 -27.28
CA GLU A 290 -13.53 20.75 -27.92
C GLU A 290 -13.18 19.37 -28.47
N THR A 291 -12.33 19.34 -29.50
CA THR A 291 -11.73 18.08 -29.99
C THR A 291 -10.23 18.09 -29.74
N SER A 292 -9.72 16.99 -29.20
CA SER A 292 -8.29 16.80 -28.94
C SER A 292 -7.79 15.54 -29.64
N ARG A 293 -6.50 15.50 -29.98
CA ARG A 293 -5.83 14.30 -30.52
C ARG A 293 -5.21 13.41 -29.46
N ASN A 294 -5.44 13.72 -28.19
CA ASN A 294 -4.84 13.04 -27.04
C ASN A 294 -5.85 12.10 -26.40
N TRP A 295 -5.69 10.80 -26.63
CA TRP A 295 -6.47 9.77 -25.97
C TRP A 295 -5.72 9.26 -24.73
N THR A 296 -6.41 9.18 -23.60
CA THR A 296 -5.84 8.62 -22.35
C THR A 296 -6.69 7.45 -21.90
N THR A 297 -6.07 6.29 -21.74
CA THR A 297 -6.73 5.13 -21.12
C THR A 297 -6.57 5.19 -19.60
N TYR A 298 -7.53 4.64 -18.87
CA TYR A 298 -7.52 4.59 -17.41
C TYR A 298 -7.26 3.16 -16.95
N ASN A 299 -6.07 2.88 -16.38
CA ASN A 299 -5.66 1.49 -16.11
C ASN A 299 -5.32 1.32 -14.62
N PRO A 300 -6.24 0.77 -13.81
CA PRO A 300 -5.94 0.41 -12.43
C PRO A 300 -4.89 -0.70 -12.38
N GLN A 301 -3.79 -0.45 -11.68
CA GLN A 301 -2.69 -1.41 -11.64
C GLN A 301 -2.77 -2.36 -10.46
N ILE A 302 -3.22 -1.93 -9.28
CA ILE A 302 -3.34 -2.83 -8.12
C ILE A 302 -4.61 -2.49 -7.32
N LEU A 303 -5.47 -3.49 -7.18
CA LEU A 303 -6.67 -3.45 -6.35
C LEU A 303 -6.62 -4.57 -5.31
N ARG A 304 -6.74 -4.22 -4.02
CA ARG A 304 -6.51 -5.12 -2.89
C ARG A 304 -7.57 -4.91 -1.80
N ASP A 305 -8.03 -5.99 -1.19
CA ASP A 305 -8.98 -6.07 -0.06
C ASP A 305 -8.32 -6.53 1.25
N ASP A 306 -7.02 -6.87 1.19
CA ASP A 306 -6.24 -7.48 2.26
C ASP A 306 -5.51 -6.49 3.18
N GLY A 307 -5.68 -5.19 2.96
CA GLY A 307 -5.06 -4.12 3.77
C GLY A 307 -6.07 -3.39 4.65
N PHE A 308 -5.62 -2.94 5.82
CA PHE A 308 -6.39 -2.09 6.73
C PHE A 308 -5.53 -0.91 7.19
N MET A 309 -6.07 0.30 7.11
CA MET A 309 -5.36 1.55 7.40
C MET A 309 -6.28 2.46 8.19
N LEU A 310 -5.72 3.27 9.09
CA LEU A 310 -6.46 4.20 9.93
C LEU A 310 -5.89 5.61 9.80
N GLY A 311 -6.76 6.61 9.90
CA GLY A 311 -6.38 8.01 9.90
C GLY A 311 -7.49 8.89 10.46
N ILE A 312 -7.28 10.19 10.41
CA ILE A 312 -8.20 11.20 10.93
C ILE A 312 -9.04 11.74 9.78
N SER A 313 -10.36 11.78 9.99
CA SER A 313 -11.32 12.32 9.03
C SER A 313 -11.23 13.83 8.92
N GLY A 314 -11.83 14.37 7.86
CA GLY A 314 -11.98 15.81 7.70
C GLY A 314 -12.76 16.48 8.83
N SER A 315 -12.68 17.81 8.87
CA SER A 315 -13.33 18.67 9.85
C SER A 315 -14.84 18.46 9.93
N THR A 316 -15.46 18.18 8.79
CA THR A 316 -16.89 17.90 8.65
C THR A 316 -17.36 16.66 9.40
N LYS A 317 -16.47 15.69 9.61
CA LYS A 317 -16.72 14.48 10.42
C LYS A 317 -16.17 14.59 11.84
N GLY A 318 -15.75 15.78 12.26
CA GLY A 318 -15.27 16.06 13.62
C GLY A 318 -13.90 15.45 13.93
N HIS A 319 -13.03 15.27 12.93
CA HIS A 319 -11.69 14.71 13.10
C HIS A 319 -11.65 13.37 13.84
N LYS A 320 -12.56 12.46 13.48
CA LYS A 320 -12.64 11.12 14.04
C LYS A 320 -11.64 10.16 13.40
N THR A 321 -11.32 9.08 14.11
CA THR A 321 -10.59 7.95 13.57
C THR A 321 -11.48 7.10 12.67
N LEU A 322 -11.12 6.97 11.40
CA LEU A 322 -11.83 6.22 10.36
C LEU A 322 -10.89 5.27 9.61
N PRO A 323 -11.42 4.21 8.95
CA PRO A 323 -10.68 3.48 7.94
C PRO A 323 -10.22 4.41 6.82
N VAL A 324 -9.00 4.20 6.36
CA VAL A 324 -8.40 4.88 5.22
C VAL A 324 -8.26 3.89 4.07
N ARG A 325 -8.46 4.37 2.86
CA ARG A 325 -8.07 3.67 1.63
C ARG A 325 -7.03 4.45 0.86
N SER A 326 -6.17 3.73 0.15
CA SER A 326 -5.45 4.30 -0.99
C SER A 326 -6.47 4.68 -2.08
N SER A 327 -6.36 5.91 -2.57
CA SER A 327 -7.24 6.54 -3.55
C SER A 327 -6.41 7.02 -4.73
N SER A 328 -6.76 6.64 -5.96
CA SER A 328 -6.26 7.21 -7.23
C SER A 328 -4.81 7.75 -7.24
N ALA A 329 -3.84 6.90 -6.92
CA ALA A 329 -2.42 7.22 -7.09
C ALA A 329 -2.03 7.20 -8.56
N VAL A 330 -1.89 8.35 -9.21
CA VAL A 330 -1.70 8.40 -10.67
C VAL A 330 -0.23 8.38 -11.07
N MET A 331 0.07 7.60 -12.10
CA MET A 331 1.33 7.62 -12.84
C MET A 331 1.00 7.98 -14.28
N LEU A 332 1.68 9.00 -14.80
CA LEU A 332 1.37 9.59 -16.08
C LEU A 332 2.44 9.21 -17.10
N SER A 333 2.01 8.88 -18.30
CA SER A 333 2.88 8.71 -19.46
C SER A 333 2.29 9.47 -20.62
N SER A 334 3.12 10.09 -21.46
CA SER A 334 2.63 10.79 -22.66
C SER A 334 3.48 10.48 -23.87
N ARG A 335 2.82 10.11 -24.96
CA ARG A 335 3.42 9.81 -26.25
C ARG A 335 2.88 10.74 -27.33
N ASN A 336 3.76 11.44 -28.04
CA ASN A 336 3.38 12.34 -29.11
C ASN A 336 3.07 11.61 -30.44
N ALA A 337 2.63 12.36 -31.46
CA ALA A 337 2.27 11.83 -32.77
C ALA A 337 3.47 11.21 -33.53
N ASN A 338 4.68 11.68 -33.24
CA ASN A 338 5.92 11.11 -33.75
C ASN A 338 6.28 9.80 -33.07
N ARG A 339 5.49 9.31 -32.11
CA ARG A 339 5.72 8.11 -31.30
C ARG A 339 6.89 8.24 -30.32
N GLU A 340 7.25 9.45 -29.95
CA GLU A 340 8.23 9.75 -28.91
C GLU A 340 7.54 9.74 -27.55
N GLN A 341 8.13 9.02 -26.59
CA GLN A 341 7.66 9.01 -25.21
C GLN A 341 8.23 10.26 -24.51
N ILE A 342 7.38 11.27 -24.28
CA ILE A 342 7.80 12.56 -23.73
C ILE A 342 8.13 12.43 -22.24
N TYR A 343 7.29 11.70 -21.50
CA TYR A 343 7.58 11.26 -20.14
C TYR A 343 6.97 9.88 -19.92
N ASN A 344 7.59 9.10 -19.05
CA ASN A 344 7.24 7.70 -18.79
C ASN A 344 7.03 7.51 -17.29
N GLN A 345 5.79 7.19 -16.90
CA GLN A 345 5.39 6.76 -15.57
C GLN A 345 5.78 7.71 -14.44
N GLN A 346 5.56 9.01 -14.68
CA GLN A 346 5.87 10.06 -13.73
C GLN A 346 4.65 10.35 -12.84
N ALA A 347 4.87 10.37 -11.52
CA ALA A 347 3.85 10.74 -10.57
C ALA A 347 3.93 12.25 -10.29
N PRO A 348 2.81 13.00 -10.32
CA PRO A 348 2.82 14.43 -10.05
C PRO A 348 3.11 14.73 -8.58
N VAL A 349 3.43 16.00 -8.31
CA VAL A 349 3.53 16.57 -6.96
C VAL A 349 2.35 17.51 -6.74
N SER A 350 1.69 17.40 -5.58
CA SER A 350 0.53 18.24 -5.23
C SER A 350 0.91 19.72 -5.07
N ALA A 351 -0.07 20.62 -5.11
CA ALA A 351 0.16 22.05 -4.92
C ALA A 351 0.97 22.40 -3.64
N PRO A 352 0.71 21.80 -2.45
CA PRO A 352 1.52 22.02 -1.25
C PRO A 352 2.80 21.16 -1.14
N GLY A 353 3.17 20.41 -2.19
CA GLY A 353 4.44 19.67 -2.21
C GLY A 353 4.37 18.18 -1.87
N PHE A 354 3.25 17.68 -1.31
CA PHE A 354 3.07 16.26 -1.01
C PHE A 354 3.02 15.39 -2.27
N SER A 355 3.32 14.10 -2.11
CA SER A 355 3.18 13.12 -3.17
C SER A 355 1.72 12.96 -3.63
N SER A 356 1.55 12.68 -4.92
CA SER A 356 0.27 12.31 -5.53
C SER A 356 -0.20 10.89 -5.23
N GLN A 357 0.56 10.08 -4.49
CA GLN A 357 -0.01 8.90 -3.85
C GLN A 357 -1.10 9.38 -2.88
N ALA A 358 -2.37 9.21 -3.24
CA ALA A 358 -3.47 9.85 -2.52
C ALA A 358 -4.19 8.88 -1.59
N PHE A 359 -4.66 9.39 -0.46
CA PHE A 359 -5.40 8.62 0.54
C PHE A 359 -6.68 9.33 0.92
N ASN A 360 -7.67 8.59 1.40
CA ASN A 360 -8.92 9.17 1.88
C ASN A 360 -9.53 8.29 2.97
N THR A 361 -10.06 8.94 4.02
CA THR A 361 -10.96 8.29 4.97
C THR A 361 -12.25 7.85 4.27
N HIS A 362 -12.69 6.63 4.52
CA HIS A 362 -13.73 6.00 3.70
C HIS A 362 -14.65 5.08 4.50
N ALA A 363 -15.93 5.10 4.15
CA ALA A 363 -16.93 4.14 4.57
C ALA A 363 -17.21 3.17 3.40
N PRO A 364 -16.71 1.93 3.44
CA PRO A 364 -16.75 1.01 2.29
C PRO A 364 -18.08 0.28 2.09
N HIS A 365 -19.07 0.44 2.99
CA HIS A 365 -20.31 -0.36 3.01
C HIS A 365 -20.01 -1.87 3.09
N THR A 366 -19.20 -2.25 4.07
CA THR A 366 -18.79 -3.64 4.32
C THR A 366 -18.94 -3.98 5.81
N VAL A 367 -19.90 -3.34 6.49
CA VAL A 367 -20.05 -3.53 7.94
C VAL A 367 -20.59 -4.92 8.25
N ARG A 368 -20.06 -5.54 9.30
CA ARG A 368 -20.43 -6.88 9.76
C ARG A 368 -20.78 -6.88 11.24
N ALA A 369 -21.53 -7.90 11.65
CA ALA A 369 -21.85 -8.16 13.05
C ALA A 369 -20.86 -9.14 13.72
N LYS A 370 -20.19 -9.99 12.93
CA LYS A 370 -19.26 -11.03 13.42
C LYS A 370 -17.85 -10.87 12.88
N GLU A 371 -17.69 -10.71 11.56
CA GLU A 371 -16.39 -10.58 10.88
C GLU A 371 -15.88 -9.13 10.94
N THR A 372 -15.75 -8.59 12.15
CA THR A 372 -15.30 -7.21 12.42
C THR A 372 -13.81 -7.16 12.75
N LYS A 373 -13.25 -5.96 12.87
CA LYS A 373 -11.88 -5.79 13.37
C LYS A 373 -11.75 -6.22 14.81
N THR A 374 -10.62 -6.83 15.14
CA THR A 374 -10.29 -7.29 16.48
C THR A 374 -9.20 -6.43 17.12
N CYS A 375 -8.80 -6.73 18.35
CA CYS A 375 -7.88 -5.87 19.10
C CYS A 375 -6.50 -5.77 18.40
N SER A 376 -5.96 -6.90 17.92
CA SER A 376 -4.67 -6.92 17.23
C SER A 376 -4.71 -6.41 15.78
N ASP A 377 -5.89 -6.02 15.28
CA ASP A 377 -6.01 -5.34 13.99
C ASP A 377 -5.69 -3.85 14.09
N CYS A 378 -5.69 -3.28 15.31
CA CYS A 378 -5.40 -1.86 15.56
C CYS A 378 -4.26 -1.62 16.58
N HIS A 379 -3.92 -2.62 17.37
CA HIS A 379 -2.90 -2.57 18.43
C HIS A 379 -1.88 -3.69 18.27
N LEU A 380 -0.74 -3.61 18.97
CA LEU A 380 0.23 -4.71 18.96
C LEU A 380 -0.37 -5.99 19.56
N SER A 381 -0.20 -7.10 18.86
CA SER A 381 -0.57 -8.44 19.32
C SER A 381 0.31 -8.85 20.51
N GLU A 382 -0.26 -9.51 21.52
CA GLU A 382 0.47 -10.18 22.61
C GLU A 382 1.55 -11.14 22.05
N LYS A 383 1.24 -11.82 20.94
CA LYS A 383 2.13 -12.76 20.25
C LYS A 383 3.24 -12.07 19.46
N ASN A 384 3.24 -10.73 19.40
CA ASN A 384 4.19 -9.89 18.69
C ASN A 384 4.37 -10.30 17.21
N ASP A 385 3.27 -10.69 16.56
CA ASP A 385 3.22 -11.25 15.20
C ASP A 385 2.49 -10.33 14.19
N ASN A 386 2.33 -9.05 14.52
CA ASN A 386 1.60 -8.10 13.70
C ASN A 386 2.40 -6.82 13.38
N ASN A 387 3.74 -6.86 13.41
CA ASN A 387 4.58 -5.69 13.12
C ASN A 387 4.30 -5.09 11.72
N ALA A 388 4.29 -5.95 10.69
CA ALA A 388 3.99 -5.55 9.32
C ALA A 388 2.54 -5.04 9.16
N TRP A 389 1.61 -5.63 9.90
CA TRP A 389 0.22 -5.20 9.91
C TRP A 389 0.08 -3.80 10.52
N MET A 390 0.76 -3.53 11.64
CA MET A 390 0.79 -2.20 12.24
C MET A 390 1.43 -1.16 11.33
N ALA A 391 2.49 -1.51 10.58
CA ALA A 391 3.05 -0.62 9.57
C ALA A 391 2.00 -0.23 8.50
N GLN A 392 1.15 -1.18 8.09
CA GLN A 392 0.01 -0.91 7.20
C GLN A 392 -1.03 -0.01 7.90
N VAL A 393 -1.47 -0.37 9.11
CA VAL A 393 -2.50 0.36 9.89
C VAL A 393 -2.13 1.83 10.05
N LEU A 394 -0.85 2.11 10.30
CA LEU A 394 -0.31 3.46 10.51
C LEU A 394 0.04 4.19 9.21
N LEU A 395 -0.18 3.61 8.02
CA LEU A 395 0.17 4.17 6.72
C LEU A 395 1.68 4.43 6.50
N GLN A 396 2.55 3.68 7.19
CA GLN A 396 4.01 3.78 7.04
C GLN A 396 4.53 3.06 5.77
N GLY A 397 3.66 2.31 5.09
CA GLY A 397 3.97 1.47 3.95
C GLY A 397 4.56 0.11 4.36
N THR A 398 4.36 -0.89 3.51
CA THR A 398 4.80 -2.27 3.76
C THR A 398 5.77 -2.81 2.72
N ASN A 399 6.18 -1.97 1.75
CA ASN A 399 7.06 -2.29 0.62
C ASN A 399 6.54 -3.38 -0.34
N PHE A 400 5.34 -3.93 -0.09
CA PHE A 400 4.80 -5.08 -0.83
C PHE A 400 4.17 -4.67 -2.16
N VAL A 401 3.51 -3.52 -2.20
CA VAL A 401 2.84 -3.01 -3.39
C VAL A 401 3.68 -2.01 -4.18
N ASN A 402 4.99 -1.95 -3.95
CA ASN A 402 5.85 -0.96 -4.61
C ASN A 402 5.84 -1.07 -6.13
N PHE A 403 6.01 0.06 -6.79
CA PHE A 403 5.98 0.18 -8.23
C PHE A 403 7.39 0.28 -8.82
N MET A 404 7.84 -0.80 -9.45
CA MET A 404 9.15 -0.83 -10.12
C MET A 404 9.16 -0.09 -11.46
N GLY A 405 7.99 0.08 -12.10
CA GLY A 405 7.87 0.66 -13.43
C GLY A 405 8.34 -0.26 -14.55
N LYS A 406 8.38 0.30 -15.76
CA LYS A 406 8.80 -0.37 -17.00
C LYS A 406 10.29 -0.71 -17.00
N TYR A 407 11.11 0.10 -16.33
CA TYR A 407 12.57 -0.05 -16.26
C TYR A 407 13.05 -0.27 -14.83
N ALA A 408 13.82 -1.34 -14.62
CA ALA A 408 14.58 -1.54 -13.40
C ALA A 408 15.99 -0.94 -13.57
N TYR A 409 16.38 -0.04 -12.65
CA TYR A 409 17.70 0.57 -12.64
C TYR A 409 18.67 -0.24 -11.78
N VAL A 410 19.76 -0.69 -12.39
CA VAL A 410 20.74 -1.61 -11.80
C VAL A 410 22.11 -0.93 -11.74
N ALA A 411 22.70 -0.85 -10.56
CA ALA A 411 24.09 -0.42 -10.39
C ALA A 411 25.03 -1.52 -10.89
N THR A 412 25.97 -1.17 -11.76
CA THR A 412 26.93 -2.11 -12.37
C THR A 412 28.37 -1.86 -11.96
N GLY A 413 28.59 -1.19 -10.81
CA GLY A 413 29.93 -0.94 -10.28
C GLY A 413 30.76 -0.06 -11.20
N LYS A 414 31.94 -0.54 -11.59
CA LYS A 414 32.89 0.20 -12.44
C LYS A 414 32.40 0.47 -13.86
N ASP A 415 31.32 -0.18 -14.26
CA ASP A 415 30.70 0.04 -15.56
C ASP A 415 29.60 1.09 -15.49
N GLY A 416 29.23 1.61 -14.32
CA GLY A 416 28.16 2.61 -14.18
C GLY A 416 26.81 1.99 -13.81
N PHE A 417 25.76 2.23 -14.59
CA PHE A 417 24.42 1.67 -14.34
C PHE A 417 23.69 1.29 -15.63
N GLU A 418 22.66 0.45 -15.48
CA GLU A 418 21.85 -0.03 -16.61
C GLU A 418 20.35 0.05 -16.28
N ALA A 419 19.57 0.66 -17.17
CA ALA A 419 18.11 0.67 -17.13
C ALA A 419 17.57 -0.50 -17.98
N VAL A 420 17.09 -1.55 -17.32
CA VAL A 420 16.62 -2.78 -17.98
C VAL A 420 15.11 -2.77 -18.10
N GLN A 421 14.57 -2.95 -19.30
CA GLN A 421 13.12 -3.07 -19.48
C GLN A 421 12.63 -4.42 -18.92
N VAL A 422 11.69 -4.36 -17.97
CA VAL A 422 11.18 -5.54 -17.24
C VAL A 422 9.70 -5.82 -17.49
N THR A 423 8.98 -4.90 -18.12
CA THR A 423 7.56 -5.07 -18.49
C THR A 423 7.32 -4.82 -19.97
N GLU A 424 6.17 -5.26 -20.46
CA GLU A 424 5.60 -4.76 -21.71
C GLU A 424 5.39 -3.24 -21.67
N GLY A 425 5.35 -2.60 -22.84
CA GLY A 425 5.12 -1.16 -22.97
C GLY A 425 3.65 -0.74 -23.00
N GLU A 426 2.77 -1.68 -23.35
CA GLU A 426 1.32 -1.47 -23.45
C GLU A 426 0.59 -2.08 -22.25
N GLU A 427 -0.67 -1.70 -22.05
CA GLU A 427 -1.48 -2.17 -20.92
C GLU A 427 -2.27 -3.46 -21.26
N PRO A 428 -2.45 -4.42 -20.33
CA PRO A 428 -1.95 -4.37 -18.96
C PRO A 428 -0.42 -4.53 -18.93
N GLN A 429 0.27 -3.68 -18.17
CA GLN A 429 1.73 -3.64 -18.08
C GLN A 429 2.31 -4.88 -17.38
N ALA A 430 2.33 -5.99 -18.13
CA ALA A 430 2.73 -7.29 -17.64
C ALA A 430 4.25 -7.40 -17.53
N VAL A 431 4.74 -7.89 -16.39
CA VAL A 431 6.17 -8.22 -16.22
C VAL A 431 6.54 -9.35 -17.19
N ILE A 432 7.60 -9.16 -17.97
CA ILE A 432 8.00 -10.08 -19.04
C ILE A 432 8.33 -11.46 -18.45
N GLY A 433 7.71 -12.49 -19.03
CA GLY A 433 7.80 -13.89 -18.60
C GLY A 433 6.85 -14.29 -17.46
N SER A 434 6.05 -13.38 -16.93
CA SER A 434 5.10 -13.65 -15.84
C SER A 434 3.86 -14.43 -16.28
N TYR A 435 3.05 -14.84 -15.30
CA TYR A 435 1.73 -15.43 -15.54
C TYR A 435 0.80 -14.49 -16.32
N LEU A 436 0.76 -13.20 -15.96
CA LEU A 436 -0.04 -12.21 -16.68
C LEU A 436 0.47 -12.03 -18.12
N HIS A 437 1.79 -12.01 -18.32
CA HIS A 437 2.39 -11.91 -19.67
C HIS A 437 1.97 -13.07 -20.56
N LYS A 438 1.94 -14.30 -20.04
CA LYS A 438 1.44 -15.48 -20.76
C LYS A 438 -0.02 -15.30 -21.24
N LEU A 439 -0.86 -14.67 -20.44
CA LEU A 439 -2.28 -14.49 -20.74
C LEU A 439 -2.55 -13.30 -21.67
N ALA A 440 -1.95 -12.14 -21.37
CA ALA A 440 -2.22 -10.89 -22.06
C ALA A 440 -1.38 -10.70 -23.34
N PHE A 441 -0.21 -11.33 -23.44
CA PHE A 441 0.69 -11.22 -24.59
C PHE A 441 1.25 -12.61 -24.98
N PRO A 442 0.40 -13.56 -25.39
CA PRO A 442 0.80 -14.95 -25.61
C PRO A 442 1.92 -15.12 -26.64
N GLU A 443 1.95 -14.30 -27.69
CA GLU A 443 2.99 -14.35 -28.72
C GLU A 443 4.33 -13.78 -28.22
N ASN A 444 4.33 -12.66 -27.49
CA ASN A 444 5.56 -12.13 -26.87
C ASN A 444 6.08 -13.08 -25.79
N TYR A 445 5.20 -13.71 -25.03
CA TYR A 445 5.57 -14.76 -24.07
C TYR A 445 6.26 -15.95 -24.75
N LYS A 446 5.74 -16.43 -25.89
CA LYS A 446 6.40 -17.50 -26.67
C LYS A 446 7.79 -17.06 -27.15
N LYS A 447 7.93 -15.85 -27.69
CA LYS A 447 9.23 -15.29 -28.11
C LYS A 447 10.22 -15.20 -26.94
N HIS A 448 9.76 -14.76 -25.78
CA HIS A 448 10.57 -14.72 -24.55
C HIS A 448 11.05 -16.10 -24.11
N LEU A 449 10.22 -17.14 -24.26
CA LEU A 449 10.65 -18.52 -24.00
C LEU A 449 11.69 -18.99 -25.04
N GLN A 450 11.50 -18.66 -26.32
CA GLN A 450 12.45 -18.96 -27.39
C GLN A 450 13.80 -18.25 -27.19
N SER A 451 13.80 -17.03 -26.65
CA SER A 451 15.00 -16.28 -26.27
C SER A 451 15.68 -16.78 -24.99
N ARG A 452 15.23 -17.93 -24.45
CA ARG A 452 15.70 -18.50 -23.17
C ARG A 452 15.50 -17.53 -22.00
N LYS A 453 14.37 -16.85 -21.97
CA LYS A 453 13.95 -15.89 -20.94
C LYS A 453 14.82 -14.63 -20.85
N LYS A 454 15.50 -14.25 -21.93
CA LYS A 454 16.36 -13.04 -21.95
C LYS A 454 15.52 -11.78 -22.12
N LEU A 455 15.81 -10.76 -21.31
CA LEU A 455 15.31 -9.39 -21.50
C LEU A 455 16.17 -8.69 -22.56
N GLU A 456 15.57 -8.30 -23.67
CA GLU A 456 16.30 -7.81 -24.85
C GLU A 456 16.67 -6.33 -24.77
N THR A 457 15.82 -5.51 -24.17
CA THR A 457 15.99 -4.05 -24.13
C THR A 457 16.61 -3.60 -22.81
N SER A 458 17.72 -2.88 -22.91
CA SER A 458 18.27 -2.07 -21.82
C SER A 458 19.10 -0.91 -22.37
N TYR A 459 19.36 0.06 -21.50
CA TYR A 459 20.19 1.23 -21.79
C TYR A 459 21.25 1.36 -20.71
N HIS A 460 22.50 1.46 -21.13
CA HIS A 460 23.66 1.54 -20.25
C HIS A 460 24.19 2.96 -20.22
N HIS A 461 24.65 3.40 -19.05
CA HIS A 461 25.38 4.64 -18.89
C HIS A 461 26.64 4.39 -18.05
N GLY A 462 27.78 4.83 -18.56
CA GLY A 462 29.07 4.70 -17.89
C GLY A 462 29.14 5.46 -16.56
N GLY A 463 30.02 5.03 -15.67
CA GLY A 463 30.30 5.71 -14.41
C GLY A 463 31.55 5.11 -13.76
N THR A 464 32.14 5.82 -12.81
CA THR A 464 33.43 5.42 -12.23
C THR A 464 33.31 4.17 -11.34
N GLU A 465 32.37 4.17 -10.40
CA GLU A 465 32.11 3.05 -9.49
C GLU A 465 30.74 3.19 -8.80
N ILE A 466 29.66 2.94 -9.52
CA ILE A 466 28.31 3.11 -8.96
C ILE A 466 27.96 1.91 -8.07
N LEU A 467 27.92 2.15 -6.76
CA LEU A 467 27.68 1.15 -5.71
C LEU A 467 26.23 1.10 -5.26
N SER A 468 25.52 2.21 -5.35
CA SER A 468 24.14 2.36 -4.89
C SER A 468 23.36 3.29 -5.82
N VAL A 469 22.08 2.98 -6.00
CA VAL A 469 21.16 3.72 -6.88
C VAL A 469 19.79 3.83 -6.23
N GLN A 470 19.15 5.00 -6.34
CA GLN A 470 17.77 5.22 -5.97
C GLN A 470 17.10 6.15 -6.98
N GLN A 471 16.00 5.73 -7.56
CA GLN A 471 15.18 6.54 -8.47
C GLN A 471 14.06 7.23 -7.70
N ARG A 472 13.82 8.50 -8.05
CA ARG A 472 12.64 9.28 -7.62
C ARG A 472 12.23 10.18 -8.79
N GLY A 473 11.08 9.87 -9.38
CA GLY A 473 10.57 10.59 -10.54
C GLY A 473 11.49 10.48 -11.75
N GLU A 474 11.94 11.62 -12.25
CA GLU A 474 12.78 11.73 -13.46
C GLU A 474 14.27 11.52 -13.18
N TYR A 475 14.66 11.37 -11.92
CA TYR A 475 16.06 11.38 -11.51
C TYR A 475 16.50 10.07 -10.86
N LEU A 476 17.71 9.65 -11.21
CA LEU A 476 18.43 8.54 -10.59
C LEU A 476 19.60 9.08 -9.77
N TYR A 477 19.52 8.89 -8.47
CA TYR A 477 20.49 9.34 -7.47
C TYR A 477 21.50 8.21 -7.23
N THR A 478 22.80 8.51 -7.28
CA THR A 478 23.84 7.48 -7.28
C THR A 478 25.01 7.80 -6.34
N ALA A 479 25.55 6.75 -5.71
CA ALA A 479 26.82 6.82 -4.98
C ALA A 479 27.92 6.16 -5.82
N ASN A 480 28.92 6.95 -6.22
CA ASN A 480 29.87 6.62 -7.29
C ASN A 480 31.29 6.34 -6.78
N GLY A 481 31.43 5.81 -5.55
CA GLY A 481 32.74 5.53 -4.96
C GLY A 481 33.57 6.81 -4.92
N SER A 482 34.79 6.75 -5.45
CA SER A 482 35.72 7.89 -5.48
C SER A 482 35.28 9.09 -6.35
N ASP A 483 34.25 8.93 -7.20
CA ASP A 483 33.65 10.04 -7.98
C ASP A 483 32.50 10.74 -7.22
N GLY A 484 32.25 10.32 -5.99
CA GLY A 484 31.31 10.95 -5.07
C GLY A 484 29.84 10.72 -5.39
N PHE A 485 29.00 11.73 -5.16
CA PHE A 485 27.56 11.65 -5.40
C PHE A 485 27.21 12.28 -6.76
N ARG A 486 26.30 11.68 -7.52
CA ARG A 486 25.79 12.25 -8.76
C ARG A 486 24.30 11.94 -8.94
N VAL A 487 23.59 12.82 -9.65
CA VAL A 487 22.22 12.59 -10.10
C VAL A 487 22.17 12.57 -11.62
N TYR A 488 21.52 11.56 -12.19
CA TYR A 488 21.28 11.43 -13.62
C TYR A 488 19.81 11.71 -13.94
N ASP A 489 19.54 12.40 -15.03
CA ASP A 489 18.22 12.52 -15.63
C ASP A 489 17.95 11.26 -16.46
N VAL A 490 16.86 10.57 -16.11
CA VAL A 490 16.40 9.33 -16.74
C VAL A 490 15.00 9.49 -17.35
N ALA A 491 14.49 10.73 -17.47
CA ALA A 491 13.18 11.01 -18.07
C ALA A 491 13.08 10.49 -19.51
N ASN A 492 14.19 10.52 -20.24
CA ASN A 492 14.28 10.15 -21.66
C ASN A 492 14.58 8.65 -21.90
N VAL A 493 14.53 7.79 -20.88
CA VAL A 493 14.86 6.35 -21.00
C VAL A 493 14.08 5.63 -22.12
N ASP A 494 12.84 6.07 -22.39
CA ASP A 494 11.98 5.49 -23.43
C ASP A 494 11.74 6.46 -24.61
N ASN A 495 12.42 7.61 -24.61
CA ASN A 495 12.27 8.61 -25.65
C ASN A 495 13.18 8.30 -26.83
N LYS A 496 12.59 7.87 -27.95
CA LYS A 496 13.34 7.56 -29.18
C LYS A 496 13.94 8.79 -29.87
N GLY A 497 13.55 10.00 -29.49
CA GLY A 497 14.11 11.25 -30.01
C GLY A 497 15.50 11.58 -29.44
N PHE A 498 15.95 10.83 -28.43
CA PHE A 498 17.24 11.03 -27.77
C PHE A 498 18.18 9.85 -28.05
N SER A 499 19.36 10.17 -28.56
CA SER A 499 20.42 9.17 -28.83
C SER A 499 21.05 8.67 -27.53
N GLU A 500 21.40 9.60 -26.63
CA GLU A 500 21.76 9.29 -25.24
C GLU A 500 20.54 9.56 -24.36
N ARG A 501 20.05 8.51 -23.69
CA ARG A 501 18.76 8.52 -22.99
C ARG A 501 18.89 8.74 -21.50
N LEU A 502 20.10 8.53 -20.98
CA LEU A 502 20.45 8.65 -19.58
C LEU A 502 21.53 9.75 -19.54
N VAL A 503 21.25 10.90 -18.95
CA VAL A 503 22.16 12.06 -19.10
C VAL A 503 22.49 12.69 -17.75
N SER A 504 23.70 13.21 -17.61
CA SER A 504 24.09 14.07 -16.48
C SER A 504 23.66 15.53 -16.69
N ALA A 505 23.58 15.99 -17.94
CA ALA A 505 23.15 17.33 -18.30
C ALA A 505 22.44 17.31 -19.68
N PRO A 506 21.13 17.60 -19.77
CA PRO A 506 20.35 17.47 -21.01
C PRO A 506 20.62 18.56 -22.06
N VAL A 507 21.25 19.68 -21.69
CA VAL A 507 21.51 20.82 -22.59
C VAL A 507 23.00 21.17 -22.71
N SER A 508 23.72 21.34 -21.59
CA SER A 508 25.15 21.64 -21.56
C SER A 508 25.75 21.41 -20.17
N PRO A 509 27.00 20.92 -20.04
CA PRO A 509 27.72 20.87 -18.76
C PRO A 509 27.92 22.24 -18.09
N PHE A 510 27.85 23.35 -18.85
CA PHE A 510 27.88 24.69 -18.27
C PHE A 510 26.54 25.11 -17.66
N GLY A 511 25.44 24.46 -18.04
CA GLY A 511 24.08 24.81 -17.61
C GLY A 511 23.53 23.99 -16.44
N GLN A 512 24.23 22.93 -16.04
CA GLN A 512 23.85 22.04 -14.93
C GLN A 512 25.08 21.26 -14.45
N ASP A 513 25.25 21.14 -13.13
CA ASP A 513 26.18 20.23 -12.48
C ASP A 513 25.48 19.53 -11.30
N THR A 514 25.12 18.27 -11.51
CA THR A 514 24.46 17.43 -10.50
C THR A 514 25.44 16.54 -9.74
N GLN A 515 26.75 16.79 -9.85
CA GLN A 515 27.76 16.08 -9.11
C GLN A 515 28.13 16.83 -7.82
N VAL A 516 28.28 16.10 -6.73
CA VAL A 516 28.91 16.59 -5.51
C VAL A 516 30.07 15.67 -5.17
N GLN A 517 31.29 16.23 -5.23
CA GLN A 517 32.49 15.51 -4.89
C GLN A 517 32.50 15.13 -3.40
N THR A 518 32.82 13.87 -3.14
CA THR A 518 33.06 13.28 -1.81
C THR A 518 34.24 12.31 -1.92
N LYS A 519 34.85 11.91 -0.81
CA LYS A 519 36.07 11.09 -0.85
C LYS A 519 35.82 9.68 -1.39
N PHE A 520 34.72 9.05 -0.98
CA PHE A 520 34.29 7.72 -1.40
C PHE A 520 32.82 7.45 -1.01
N ALA A 521 31.86 7.85 -1.86
CA ALA A 521 30.44 7.62 -1.63
C ALA A 521 30.07 6.13 -1.76
N THR A 522 29.47 5.56 -0.72
CA THR A 522 29.16 4.12 -0.62
C THR A 522 27.69 3.80 -0.82
N ALA A 523 26.79 4.64 -0.33
CA ALA A 523 25.35 4.46 -0.50
C ALA A 523 24.60 5.79 -0.51
N VAL A 524 23.44 5.81 -1.16
CA VAL A 524 22.53 6.96 -1.20
C VAL A 524 21.14 6.53 -0.76
N ALA A 525 20.47 7.38 0.03
CA ALA A 525 19.06 7.25 0.36
C ALA A 525 18.34 8.59 0.34
N LEU A 526 17.10 8.58 -0.14
CA LEU A 526 16.14 9.67 0.07
C LEU A 526 15.11 9.20 1.12
N PRO A 527 14.60 10.09 2.00
CA PRO A 527 13.60 9.70 3.01
C PRO A 527 12.31 9.13 2.40
N THR A 528 12.01 9.49 1.15
CA THR A 528 10.97 8.88 0.32
C THR A 528 11.44 8.79 -1.13
N ASN A 529 11.05 7.73 -1.83
CA ASN A 529 11.22 7.60 -3.28
C ASN A 529 9.99 8.10 -4.08
N MET A 530 8.95 8.55 -3.39
CA MET A 530 7.81 9.22 -4.01
C MET A 530 8.19 10.66 -4.37
N PRO A 531 7.79 11.18 -5.55
CA PRO A 531 8.00 12.59 -5.89
C PRO A 531 7.33 13.52 -4.87
N ILE A 532 8.08 14.53 -4.45
CA ILE A 532 7.71 15.56 -3.48
C ILE A 532 8.50 16.84 -3.77
N ASP A 533 8.06 17.97 -3.23
CA ASP A 533 8.72 19.26 -3.39
C ASP A 533 8.52 20.12 -2.13
N THR A 534 9.60 20.33 -1.35
CA THR A 534 9.53 21.11 -0.11
C THR A 534 9.53 22.61 -0.33
N ASN A 535 9.79 23.09 -1.56
CA ASN A 535 9.81 24.52 -1.89
C ASN A 535 8.40 25.06 -2.20
N ARG A 536 7.41 24.18 -2.36
CA ARG A 536 6.03 24.63 -2.61
C ARG A 536 5.42 25.26 -1.37
N GLU A 537 4.56 26.24 -1.61
CA GLU A 537 3.84 26.93 -0.57
C GLU A 537 2.85 25.98 0.12
N TYR A 538 3.08 25.75 1.41
CA TYR A 538 2.11 25.07 2.26
C TYR A 538 0.85 25.92 2.42
N ARG A 539 -0.32 25.28 2.37
CA ARG A 539 -1.63 25.92 2.46
C ARG A 539 -2.33 25.49 3.75
N PRO A 540 -2.30 26.30 4.83
CA PRO A 540 -2.96 25.98 6.09
C PRO A 540 -4.47 25.74 5.95
N GLU A 541 -5.09 26.33 4.93
CA GLU A 541 -6.51 26.18 4.62
C GLU A 541 -6.86 24.73 4.29
N ASN A 542 -5.92 23.91 3.84
CA ASN A 542 -6.14 22.48 3.60
C ASN A 542 -6.22 21.66 4.90
N GLN A 543 -5.73 22.21 6.02
CA GLN A 543 -5.66 21.55 7.33
C GLN A 543 -4.87 20.21 7.31
N GLU A 544 -3.96 20.04 6.35
CA GLU A 544 -2.99 18.94 6.31
C GLU A 544 -1.87 19.17 7.35
N GLN A 545 -1.10 18.12 7.69
CA GLN A 545 -0.04 18.25 8.70
C GLN A 545 1.16 19.06 8.19
N GLY A 546 1.21 20.35 8.51
CA GLY A 546 2.36 21.26 8.34
C GLY A 546 2.95 21.32 6.92
N PRO A 547 3.95 22.19 6.68
CA PRO A 547 4.82 21.99 5.52
C PRO A 547 5.52 20.63 5.65
N LEU A 548 5.93 20.07 4.50
CA LEU A 548 6.81 18.90 4.49
C LEU A 548 8.03 19.15 5.38
N HIS A 549 8.40 18.14 6.17
CA HIS A 549 9.57 18.22 7.05
C HIS A 549 10.85 18.51 6.24
N PRO A 550 11.76 19.39 6.68
CA PRO A 550 12.96 19.77 5.91
C PRO A 550 13.90 18.61 5.56
N SER A 551 13.80 17.48 6.27
CA SER A 551 14.59 16.28 5.96
C SER A 551 14.37 15.79 4.51
N TYR A 552 13.19 16.05 3.94
CA TYR A 552 12.78 15.66 2.61
C TYR A 552 13.47 16.41 1.46
N SER A 553 14.11 17.55 1.76
CA SER A 553 14.85 18.35 0.79
C SER A 553 16.19 17.70 0.38
N TYR A 554 16.71 16.78 1.19
CA TYR A 554 18.07 16.28 1.06
C TYR A 554 18.14 14.84 0.55
N ALA A 555 19.14 14.57 -0.30
CA ALA A 555 19.73 13.25 -0.45
C ALA A 555 20.75 13.01 0.67
N TYR A 556 20.73 11.82 1.25
CA TYR A 556 21.64 11.38 2.30
C TYR A 556 22.61 10.37 1.71
N ILE A 557 23.90 10.65 1.86
CA ILE A 557 24.97 9.85 1.28
C ILE A 557 25.87 9.37 2.41
N THR A 558 26.11 8.07 2.48
CA THR A 558 27.22 7.56 3.29
C THR A 558 28.49 7.63 2.47
N ASP A 559 29.54 8.15 3.09
CA ASP A 559 30.89 8.18 2.58
C ASP A 559 31.81 7.40 3.52
N LYS A 560 32.68 6.57 2.94
CA LYS A 560 33.56 5.68 3.71
C LYS A 560 34.49 6.44 4.67
N TYR A 561 34.86 7.67 4.33
CA TYR A 561 35.83 8.49 5.08
C TYR A 561 35.20 9.75 5.68
N GLU A 562 34.19 10.32 5.02
CA GLU A 562 33.53 11.56 5.44
C GLU A 562 32.27 11.33 6.29
N GLY A 563 31.81 10.09 6.45
CA GLY A 563 30.64 9.75 7.27
C GLY A 563 29.33 10.02 6.54
N LEU A 564 28.50 10.92 7.06
CA LEU A 564 27.21 11.29 6.46
C LEU A 564 27.33 12.62 5.72
N VAL A 565 26.98 12.65 4.43
CA VAL A 565 26.93 13.85 3.58
C VAL A 565 25.48 14.10 3.16
N LEU A 566 25.02 15.36 3.27
CA LEU A 566 23.71 15.77 2.78
C LEU A 566 23.88 16.69 1.58
N VAL A 567 23.03 16.50 0.57
CA VAL A 567 22.96 17.32 -0.64
C VAL A 567 21.52 17.77 -0.82
N ASP A 568 21.28 19.08 -0.93
CA ASP A 568 19.95 19.59 -1.28
C ASP A 568 19.65 19.24 -2.73
N VAL A 569 18.48 18.67 -2.98
CA VAL A 569 18.07 18.19 -4.31
C VAL A 569 16.75 18.81 -4.79
N MET A 570 16.27 19.87 -4.13
CA MET A 570 14.99 20.49 -4.47
C MET A 570 15.06 21.37 -5.72
N THR A 571 16.26 21.82 -6.13
CA THR A 571 16.44 22.50 -7.43
C THR A 571 16.01 21.61 -8.59
N LEU A 572 16.10 20.28 -8.44
CA LEU A 572 15.71 19.34 -9.49
C LEU A 572 14.20 19.31 -9.75
N VAL A 573 13.39 19.85 -8.85
CA VAL A 573 11.91 19.79 -8.90
C VAL A 573 11.24 21.17 -8.81
N ASP A 574 12.01 22.26 -8.81
CA ASP A 574 11.51 23.63 -8.67
C ASP A 574 11.03 24.28 -9.99
N ASN A 575 11.07 23.53 -11.09
CA ASN A 575 10.80 23.96 -12.47
C ASN A 575 11.79 24.98 -13.07
N ASN A 576 12.99 25.12 -12.49
CA ASN A 576 14.04 25.99 -13.02
C ASN A 576 15.29 25.18 -13.40
N PRO A 577 15.42 24.70 -14.65
CA PRO A 577 16.57 23.89 -15.06
C PRO A 577 17.91 24.65 -15.05
N ARG A 578 17.91 25.99 -14.88
CA ARG A 578 19.11 26.83 -14.93
C ARG A 578 19.87 26.89 -13.59
N ASN A 579 19.32 26.35 -12.51
CA ASN A 579 19.94 26.42 -11.18
C ASN A 579 20.36 25.05 -10.63
N ASN A 580 20.37 24.01 -11.48
CA ASN A 580 20.76 22.64 -11.12
C ASN A 580 22.28 22.51 -10.88
N TYR A 581 22.79 23.20 -9.86
CA TYR A 581 24.17 23.13 -9.39
C TYR A 581 24.15 22.63 -7.96
N LEU A 582 24.12 21.30 -7.81
CA LEU A 582 23.97 20.67 -6.51
C LEU A 582 25.20 20.95 -5.64
N LYS A 583 24.94 21.25 -4.36
CA LYS A 583 25.99 21.55 -3.40
C LYS A 583 25.81 20.70 -2.15
N ARG A 584 26.94 20.38 -1.55
CA ARG A 584 27.01 19.81 -0.21
C ARG A 584 26.35 20.80 0.77
N ALA A 585 25.30 20.36 1.44
CA ALA A 585 24.64 21.12 2.50
C ALA A 585 25.31 20.87 3.86
N LEU A 586 25.74 19.63 4.11
CA LEU A 586 26.38 19.24 5.36
C LEU A 586 27.34 18.05 5.17
N THR A 587 28.35 17.97 6.04
CA THR A 587 29.11 16.74 6.29
C THR A 587 29.23 16.51 7.78
N PHE A 588 28.89 15.30 8.20
CA PHE A 588 28.75 14.95 9.60
C PHE A 588 29.51 13.65 9.88
N ASN A 589 30.61 13.76 10.62
CA ASN A 589 31.38 12.64 11.14
C ASN A 589 32.11 13.05 12.43
N PRO A 590 31.37 13.35 13.52
CA PRO A 590 31.96 13.85 14.75
C PRO A 590 32.95 12.83 15.31
N ASN A 591 34.20 13.23 15.49
CA ASN A 591 35.28 12.39 16.03
C ASN A 591 35.48 11.05 15.30
N GLY A 592 35.14 10.97 14.00
CA GLY A 592 35.27 9.73 13.22
C GLY A 592 34.24 8.64 13.56
N ALA A 593 33.15 8.98 14.27
CA ALA A 593 32.14 8.02 14.71
C ALA A 593 31.43 7.27 13.58
N LEU A 594 31.48 7.80 12.35
CA LEU A 594 30.89 7.22 11.13
C LEU A 594 31.96 6.72 10.13
N ASN A 595 33.20 6.54 10.56
CA ASN A 595 34.25 5.97 9.70
C ASN A 595 33.84 4.59 9.18
N GLY A 596 34.13 4.34 7.91
CA GLY A 596 33.76 3.10 7.23
C GLY A 596 32.26 2.98 6.95
N ALA A 597 31.51 4.09 6.86
CA ALA A 597 30.09 4.05 6.53
C ALA A 597 29.87 3.42 5.14
N MET A 598 29.07 2.34 5.11
CA MET A 598 28.83 1.53 3.90
C MET A 598 27.35 1.43 3.51
N SER A 599 26.44 1.68 4.45
CA SER A 599 25.00 1.54 4.24
C SER A 599 24.22 2.50 5.11
N LEU A 600 23.04 2.90 4.64
CA LEU A 600 22.08 3.66 5.39
C LEU A 600 20.64 3.24 5.11
N ALA A 601 19.78 3.41 6.11
CA ALA A 601 18.33 3.41 5.97
C ALA A 601 17.76 4.64 6.71
N ILE A 602 16.68 5.21 6.18
CA ILE A 602 15.99 6.36 6.78
C ILE A 602 14.60 5.89 7.21
N ALA A 603 14.25 6.16 8.47
CA ALA A 603 12.90 5.97 8.98
C ALA A 603 12.54 7.16 9.86
N GLY A 604 11.55 7.93 9.41
CA GLY A 604 11.19 9.24 9.94
C GLY A 604 12.40 10.16 10.10
N ASN A 605 12.55 10.72 11.31
CA ASN A 605 13.61 11.66 11.66
C ASN A 605 14.93 10.95 12.06
N TYR A 606 15.16 9.70 11.64
CA TYR A 606 16.36 8.94 11.98
C TYR A 606 17.02 8.31 10.77
N VAL A 607 18.35 8.41 10.72
CA VAL A 607 19.22 7.69 9.79
C VAL A 607 19.97 6.60 10.55
N TYR A 608 19.82 5.36 10.10
CA TYR A 608 20.51 4.19 10.61
C TYR A 608 21.70 3.90 9.70
N ILE A 609 22.92 4.04 10.21
CA ILE A 609 24.15 3.96 9.42
C ILE A 609 24.97 2.74 9.85
N GLY A 610 25.25 1.86 8.89
CA GLY A 610 26.20 0.76 9.07
C GLY A 610 27.62 1.21 8.79
N CYS A 611 28.50 1.11 9.79
CA CYS A 611 29.90 1.54 9.69
C CYS A 611 30.84 0.64 10.52
N ASP A 612 32.13 0.98 10.60
CA ASP A 612 33.12 0.20 11.37
C ASP A 612 32.77 0.13 12.87
N ALA A 613 32.04 1.14 13.35
CA ALA A 613 31.60 1.25 14.73
C ALA A 613 30.43 0.29 15.08
N GLY A 614 29.81 -0.36 14.08
CA GLY A 614 28.58 -1.12 14.19
C GLY A 614 27.42 -0.40 13.51
N LEU A 615 26.28 -0.29 14.18
CA LEU A 615 25.13 0.50 13.71
C LEU A 615 25.05 1.80 14.51
N VAL A 616 25.09 2.95 13.84
CA VAL A 616 24.96 4.26 14.47
C VAL A 616 23.61 4.87 14.09
N VAL A 617 22.87 5.36 15.08
CA VAL A 617 21.58 6.03 14.88
C VAL A 617 21.78 7.53 14.99
N VAL A 618 21.45 8.24 13.91
CA VAL A 618 21.59 9.69 13.79
C VAL A 618 20.20 10.30 13.70
N SER A 619 19.86 11.18 14.65
CA SER A 619 18.67 12.03 14.54
C SER A 619 18.90 13.12 13.49
N ILE A 620 17.92 13.29 12.61
CA ILE A 620 17.81 14.31 11.56
C ILE A 620 16.53 15.15 11.71
N ALA A 621 15.99 15.25 12.94
CA ALA A 621 14.88 16.16 13.25
C ALA A 621 15.20 17.63 12.86
N ASP A 622 16.46 18.04 13.01
CA ASP A 622 17.04 19.16 12.27
C ASP A 622 18.11 18.57 11.33
N PRO A 623 17.87 18.48 10.01
CA PRO A 623 18.78 17.80 9.09
C PRO A 623 20.13 18.51 8.95
N LEU A 624 20.21 19.81 9.24
CA LEU A 624 21.46 20.56 9.20
C LEU A 624 22.19 20.60 10.56
N LYS A 625 21.56 20.08 11.62
CA LYS A 625 22.17 19.87 12.94
C LYS A 625 21.94 18.45 13.45
N PRO A 626 22.40 17.43 12.71
CA PRO A 626 22.20 16.04 13.08
C PRO A 626 22.95 15.70 14.37
N LYS A 627 22.44 14.68 15.07
CA LYS A 627 23.01 14.22 16.35
C LYS A 627 23.06 12.71 16.38
N ILE A 628 24.20 12.15 16.78
CA ILE A 628 24.27 10.73 17.13
C ILE A 628 23.48 10.55 18.43
N VAL A 629 22.41 9.77 18.39
CA VAL A 629 21.53 9.51 19.54
C VAL A 629 21.77 8.13 20.15
N ALA A 630 22.25 7.17 19.35
CA ALA A 630 22.54 5.83 19.82
C ALA A 630 23.57 5.10 18.94
N ARG A 631 24.10 4.00 19.48
CA ARG A 631 25.00 3.08 18.78
C ARG A 631 24.78 1.65 19.27
N ILE A 632 24.68 0.71 18.34
CA ILE A 632 24.84 -0.73 18.59
C ILE A 632 26.26 -1.11 18.21
N ASP A 633 26.98 -1.69 19.16
CA ASP A 633 28.42 -1.96 19.07
C ASP A 633 28.77 -3.00 17.98
N ALA A 634 29.91 -2.82 17.33
CA ALA A 634 30.44 -3.71 16.29
C ALA A 634 30.61 -5.18 16.74
N ARG A 635 30.75 -5.43 18.05
CA ARG A 635 30.76 -6.79 18.63
C ARG A 635 29.43 -7.52 18.42
N MET A 636 28.33 -6.78 18.34
CA MET A 636 26.99 -7.32 18.08
C MET A 636 26.64 -7.31 16.59
N LEU A 637 27.02 -6.25 15.86
CA LEU A 637 26.76 -6.06 14.43
C LEU A 637 28.07 -5.84 13.67
N LYS A 638 28.62 -6.90 13.08
CA LYS A 638 29.96 -6.89 12.48
C LYS A 638 29.91 -6.42 11.04
N LYS A 639 30.41 -5.20 10.77
CA LYS A 639 30.43 -4.59 9.43
C LYS A 639 29.06 -4.63 8.74
N PRO A 640 28.06 -3.89 9.25
CA PRO A 640 26.71 -3.90 8.68
C PRO A 640 26.71 -3.42 7.22
N LYS A 641 26.14 -4.22 6.32
CA LYS A 641 26.14 -4.02 4.86
C LYS A 641 24.82 -3.54 4.29
N ALA A 642 23.71 -3.90 4.93
CA ALA A 642 22.38 -3.47 4.52
C ALA A 642 21.44 -3.40 5.73
N ILE A 643 20.51 -2.45 5.69
CA ILE A 643 19.56 -2.17 6.75
C ILE A 643 18.19 -1.97 6.10
N ALA A 644 17.17 -2.65 6.62
CA ALA A 644 15.77 -2.38 6.28
C ALA A 644 15.01 -2.10 7.58
N VAL A 645 14.20 -1.04 7.61
CA VAL A 645 13.35 -0.71 8.76
C VAL A 645 11.90 -0.94 8.36
N GLN A 646 11.13 -1.58 9.25
CA GLN A 646 9.68 -1.67 9.14
C GLN A 646 9.09 -1.48 10.53
N PHE A 647 8.43 -0.35 10.74
CA PHE A 647 7.79 0.02 11.99
C PHE A 647 8.76 -0.07 13.18
N ARG A 648 8.64 -1.08 14.07
CA ARG A 648 9.42 -1.16 15.32
C ARG A 648 10.80 -1.82 15.18
N TYR A 649 11.12 -2.42 14.04
CA TYR A 649 12.33 -3.24 13.92
C TYR A 649 13.18 -2.84 12.72
N ALA A 650 14.49 -2.82 12.95
CA ALA A 650 15.52 -2.75 11.93
C ALA A 650 16.14 -4.15 11.71
N PHE A 651 16.13 -4.61 10.47
CA PHE A 651 16.70 -5.87 10.01
C PHE A 651 18.04 -5.58 9.34
N VAL A 652 19.11 -6.17 9.84
CA VAL A 652 20.48 -5.80 9.49
C VAL A 652 21.21 -7.02 8.92
N CYS A 653 21.72 -6.89 7.69
CA CYS A 653 22.70 -7.81 7.14
C CYS A 653 24.09 -7.39 7.60
N ASP A 654 24.83 -8.30 8.23
CA ASP A 654 26.21 -8.08 8.64
C ASP A 654 27.12 -9.20 8.10
N ALA A 655 28.36 -9.27 8.58
CA ALA A 655 29.31 -10.29 8.13
C ALA A 655 28.93 -11.74 8.50
N GLU A 656 27.99 -11.94 9.43
CA GLU A 656 27.62 -13.26 9.96
C GLU A 656 26.22 -13.72 9.52
N GLY A 657 25.36 -12.79 9.11
CA GLY A 657 24.05 -13.10 8.57
C GLY A 657 23.04 -11.97 8.73
N VAL A 658 21.80 -12.31 9.09
CA VAL A 658 20.73 -11.34 9.38
C VAL A 658 20.47 -11.28 10.87
N LYS A 659 20.46 -10.08 11.43
CA LYS A 659 20.20 -9.79 12.84
C LYS A 659 19.13 -8.70 12.98
N VAL A 660 18.53 -8.59 14.16
CA VAL A 660 17.44 -7.64 14.43
C VAL A 660 17.78 -6.68 15.56
N VAL A 661 17.39 -5.41 15.37
CA VAL A 661 17.43 -4.36 16.39
C VAL A 661 16.01 -3.84 16.57
N ASP A 662 15.52 -3.85 17.81
CA ASP A 662 14.30 -3.15 18.20
C ASP A 662 14.59 -1.66 18.27
N VAL A 663 13.89 -0.90 17.43
CA VAL A 663 14.03 0.54 17.25
C VAL A 663 12.72 1.26 17.62
N THR A 664 11.87 0.63 18.45
CA THR A 664 10.67 1.27 19.01
C THR A 664 11.02 2.62 19.68
N PHE A 665 12.19 2.69 20.31
CA PHE A 665 12.80 3.92 20.84
C PHE A 665 14.15 4.14 20.15
N PRO A 666 14.23 4.93 19.07
CA PRO A 666 15.46 5.09 18.28
C PRO A 666 16.66 5.64 19.06
N GLU A 667 16.43 6.39 20.14
CA GLU A 667 17.47 6.89 21.04
C GLU A 667 17.94 5.84 22.05
N LYS A 668 17.22 4.73 22.19
CA LYS A 668 17.54 3.59 23.06
C LYS A 668 17.28 2.26 22.33
N PRO A 669 17.93 2.02 21.17
CA PRO A 669 17.71 0.83 20.39
C PRO A 669 18.25 -0.39 21.14
N ARG A 670 17.57 -1.53 21.00
CA ARG A 670 17.91 -2.78 21.69
C ARG A 670 18.24 -3.86 20.68
N PHE A 671 19.46 -4.41 20.76
CA PHE A 671 19.83 -5.59 19.99
C PHE A 671 19.04 -6.82 20.46
N VAL A 672 18.38 -7.52 19.53
CA VAL A 672 17.58 -8.73 19.83
C VAL A 672 18.47 -9.95 19.64
N LYS A 673 19.04 -10.46 20.74
CA LYS A 673 20.08 -11.51 20.72
C LYS A 673 19.55 -12.85 20.18
N GLU A 674 18.28 -13.10 20.41
CA GLU A 674 17.60 -14.37 20.10
C GLU A 674 17.24 -14.47 18.61
N SER A 675 17.24 -13.35 17.88
CA SER A 675 16.82 -13.28 16.48
C SER A 675 18.03 -13.15 15.55
N PHE A 676 18.53 -14.30 15.10
CA PHE A 676 19.69 -14.38 14.22
C PHE A 676 19.52 -15.49 13.17
N VAL A 677 19.75 -15.15 11.90
CA VAL A 677 19.80 -16.11 10.80
C VAL A 677 21.21 -16.12 10.21
N PRO A 678 22.01 -17.19 10.44
CA PRO A 678 23.37 -17.26 9.96
C PRO A 678 23.42 -17.41 8.44
N LEU A 679 24.14 -16.51 7.77
CA LEU A 679 24.35 -16.53 6.31
C LEU A 679 25.76 -16.05 6.00
N LYS A 680 26.48 -16.79 5.15
CA LYS A 680 27.89 -16.49 4.84
C LYS A 680 28.06 -15.20 4.02
N GLU A 681 27.10 -14.92 3.14
CA GLU A 681 27.20 -13.84 2.14
C GLU A 681 25.93 -12.97 2.11
N ALA A 682 25.44 -12.51 3.27
CA ALA A 682 24.31 -11.58 3.34
C ALA A 682 24.72 -10.18 2.83
N HIS A 683 24.29 -9.81 1.62
CA HIS A 683 24.68 -8.56 0.96
C HIS A 683 23.61 -7.47 1.03
N ASP A 684 22.35 -7.82 0.83
CA ASP A 684 21.22 -6.89 0.82
C ASP A 684 19.98 -7.57 1.42
N ILE A 685 19.08 -6.78 1.97
CA ILE A 685 17.81 -7.22 2.56
C ILE A 685 16.68 -6.29 2.15
N TYR A 686 15.55 -6.89 1.79
CA TYR A 686 14.32 -6.16 1.51
C TYR A 686 13.18 -6.79 2.31
N VAL A 687 12.50 -6.01 3.16
CA VAL A 687 11.39 -6.49 3.98
C VAL A 687 10.09 -6.02 3.34
N ALA A 688 9.26 -6.97 2.90
CA ALA A 688 7.94 -6.71 2.33
C ALA A 688 6.88 -7.46 3.14
N ARG A 689 6.00 -6.70 3.81
CA ARG A 689 5.09 -7.21 4.84
C ARG A 689 5.84 -8.13 5.82
N THR A 690 5.46 -9.41 5.91
CA THR A 690 5.96 -10.39 6.88
C THR A 690 7.13 -11.23 6.36
N TYR A 691 7.68 -10.94 5.17
CA TYR A 691 8.82 -11.66 4.63
C TYR A 691 10.01 -10.74 4.41
N ALA A 692 11.20 -11.23 4.75
CA ALA A 692 12.46 -10.60 4.39
C ALA A 692 13.16 -11.40 3.28
N TYR A 693 13.56 -10.71 2.23
CA TYR A 693 14.25 -11.25 1.05
C TYR A 693 15.71 -10.85 1.13
N VAL A 694 16.61 -11.82 1.15
CA VAL A 694 18.05 -11.60 1.33
C VAL A 694 18.80 -12.04 0.10
N ALA A 695 19.60 -11.13 -0.47
CA ALA A 695 20.58 -11.46 -1.50
C ALA A 695 21.80 -12.09 -0.81
N ALA A 696 21.92 -13.42 -0.89
CA ALA A 696 22.83 -14.21 -0.08
C ALA A 696 24.03 -14.79 -0.87
N GLY A 697 24.56 -14.04 -1.84
CA GLY A 697 25.70 -14.44 -2.65
C GLY A 697 25.48 -15.79 -3.35
N ARG A 698 26.34 -16.77 -3.06
CA ARG A 698 26.26 -18.13 -3.61
C ARG A 698 25.02 -18.92 -3.17
N GLN A 699 24.37 -18.54 -2.07
CA GLN A 699 23.14 -19.19 -1.61
C GLN A 699 21.90 -18.71 -2.38
N GLY A 700 22.05 -17.74 -3.28
CA GLY A 700 20.96 -17.19 -4.09
C GLY A 700 20.05 -16.28 -3.28
N LEU A 701 18.74 -16.38 -3.51
CA LEU A 701 17.72 -15.62 -2.78
C LEU A 701 17.25 -16.42 -1.56
N VAL A 702 17.56 -15.93 -0.35
CA VAL A 702 17.06 -16.51 0.90
C VAL A 702 15.80 -15.75 1.33
N ILE A 703 14.71 -16.46 1.60
CA ILE A 703 13.44 -15.90 2.04
C ILE A 703 13.23 -16.28 3.50
N ILE A 704 13.12 -15.26 4.35
CA ILE A 704 13.00 -15.37 5.80
C ILE A 704 11.57 -14.98 6.19
N ASP A 705 10.93 -15.80 7.02
CA ASP A 705 9.71 -15.42 7.72
C ASP A 705 10.06 -14.41 8.82
N ALA A 706 9.55 -13.20 8.66
CA ALA A 706 9.75 -12.04 9.52
C ALA A 706 8.43 -11.59 10.18
N GLU A 707 7.40 -12.44 10.22
CA GLU A 707 6.13 -12.17 10.91
C GLU A 707 6.35 -11.84 12.39
N ARG A 708 7.30 -12.55 13.02
CA ARG A 708 7.80 -12.29 14.38
C ARG A 708 9.26 -11.83 14.29
N PRO A 709 9.54 -10.51 14.29
CA PRO A 709 10.91 -10.00 14.10
C PRO A 709 11.91 -10.49 15.17
N GLU A 710 11.44 -10.85 16.36
CA GLU A 710 12.29 -11.36 17.44
C GLU A 710 12.59 -12.87 17.34
N ALA A 711 12.05 -13.56 16.33
CA ALA A 711 12.25 -14.99 16.10
C ALA A 711 12.28 -15.31 14.59
N LEU A 712 13.22 -14.70 13.87
CA LEU A 712 13.40 -14.94 12.43
C LEU A 712 13.70 -16.41 12.11
N LYS A 713 13.14 -16.90 11.00
CA LYS A 713 13.44 -18.25 10.48
C LYS A 713 13.49 -18.26 8.96
N ILE A 714 14.38 -19.07 8.40
CA ILE A 714 14.40 -19.31 6.94
C ILE A 714 13.12 -20.07 6.57
N ASP A 715 12.31 -19.50 5.67
CA ASP A 715 11.18 -20.22 5.05
C ASP A 715 11.67 -21.08 3.88
N GLN A 716 12.52 -20.51 3.01
CA GLN A 716 13.05 -21.20 1.85
C GLN A 716 14.31 -20.53 1.28
N VAL A 717 15.09 -21.31 0.53
CA VAL A 717 16.27 -20.86 -0.22
C VAL A 717 16.03 -21.13 -1.70
N TYR A 718 16.22 -20.12 -2.55
CA TYR A 718 15.94 -20.19 -3.97
C TYR A 718 17.16 -19.81 -4.82
N THR A 719 17.74 -20.79 -5.52
CA THR A 719 18.89 -20.61 -6.42
C THR A 719 18.52 -20.72 -7.90
N ALA A 720 17.25 -20.99 -8.22
CA ALA A 720 16.78 -21.30 -9.58
C ALA A 720 17.62 -22.39 -10.28
N GLY A 721 18.00 -23.45 -9.57
CA GLY A 721 18.88 -24.50 -10.10
C GLY A 721 20.32 -24.01 -10.29
N ASN A 722 20.86 -23.30 -9.29
CA ASN A 722 22.18 -22.67 -9.31
C ASN A 722 22.38 -21.55 -10.36
N ASN A 723 21.30 -21.07 -10.98
CA ASN A 723 21.35 -19.90 -11.86
C ASN A 723 21.46 -18.59 -11.07
N ILE A 724 21.13 -18.58 -9.78
CA ILE A 724 21.34 -17.44 -8.88
C ILE A 724 22.41 -17.86 -7.88
N ASN A 725 23.64 -17.41 -8.11
CA ASN A 725 24.82 -17.87 -7.40
C ASN A 725 25.82 -16.73 -7.09
N ASP A 726 25.37 -15.49 -7.23
CA ASP A 726 26.12 -14.27 -6.94
C ASP A 726 25.17 -13.13 -6.51
N ALA A 727 24.14 -13.44 -5.73
CA ALA A 727 23.13 -12.46 -5.33
C ALA A 727 23.72 -11.35 -4.46
N ARG A 728 23.71 -10.11 -4.96
CA ARG A 728 24.25 -8.90 -4.31
C ARG A 728 23.18 -7.91 -3.86
N GLY A 729 22.08 -7.79 -4.60
CA GLY A 729 20.99 -6.85 -4.30
C GLY A 729 19.61 -7.48 -4.54
N VAL A 730 18.59 -7.06 -3.79
CA VAL A 730 17.20 -7.51 -3.98
C VAL A 730 16.21 -6.40 -3.70
N LYS A 731 15.19 -6.27 -4.55
CA LYS A 731 14.01 -5.40 -4.34
C LYS A 731 12.74 -6.14 -4.74
N VAL A 732 11.64 -5.86 -4.05
CA VAL A 732 10.33 -6.47 -4.33
C VAL A 732 9.34 -5.40 -4.77
N GLY A 733 8.49 -5.74 -5.73
CA GLY A 733 7.40 -4.90 -6.20
C GLY A 733 6.24 -5.73 -6.72
N ALA A 734 5.09 -5.08 -6.88
CA ALA A 734 3.88 -5.74 -7.37
C ALA A 734 3.39 -5.11 -8.68
N SER A 735 2.77 -5.93 -9.51
CA SER A 735 2.04 -5.51 -10.70
C SER A 735 0.77 -6.36 -10.80
N TYR A 736 -0.39 -5.71 -10.86
CA TYR A 736 -1.69 -6.39 -10.83
C TYR A 736 -1.82 -7.30 -9.61
N ALA A 737 -2.23 -8.54 -9.82
CA ALA A 737 -2.41 -9.51 -8.77
C ALA A 737 -1.11 -10.23 -8.35
N SER A 738 0.04 -9.91 -8.95
CA SER A 738 1.29 -10.66 -8.80
C SER A 738 2.39 -9.87 -8.09
N LEU A 739 3.27 -10.60 -7.42
CA LEU A 739 4.43 -10.09 -6.69
C LEU A 739 5.71 -10.57 -7.37
N TYR A 740 6.75 -9.72 -7.41
CA TYR A 740 8.01 -10.00 -8.09
C TYR A 740 9.21 -9.57 -7.25
N ALA A 741 10.28 -10.36 -7.27
CA ALA A 741 11.61 -9.97 -6.81
C ALA A 741 12.51 -9.68 -8.02
N TYR A 742 13.29 -8.62 -7.88
CA TYR A 742 14.35 -8.21 -8.80
C TYR A 742 15.66 -8.40 -8.06
N VAL A 743 16.55 -9.25 -8.58
CA VAL A 743 17.81 -9.62 -7.93
C VAL A 743 18.99 -9.22 -8.80
N ALA A 744 19.88 -8.41 -8.26
CA ALA A 744 21.18 -8.12 -8.84
C ALA A 744 22.08 -9.31 -8.48
N ASP A 745 22.33 -10.19 -9.45
CA ASP A 745 23.03 -11.46 -9.31
C ASP A 745 24.48 -11.33 -9.80
N GLY A 746 25.15 -10.25 -9.39
CA GLY A 746 26.57 -10.02 -9.59
C GLY A 746 26.98 -10.20 -11.05
N ARG A 747 27.91 -11.12 -11.30
CA ARG A 747 28.42 -11.45 -12.65
C ARG A 747 27.36 -11.99 -13.62
N ASN A 748 26.21 -12.43 -13.13
CA ASN A 748 25.13 -12.95 -13.96
C ASN A 748 24.14 -11.87 -14.41
N GLY A 749 24.22 -10.66 -13.84
CA GLY A 749 23.35 -9.53 -14.13
C GLY A 749 22.02 -9.53 -13.36
N LEU A 750 20.94 -9.04 -13.97
CA LEU A 750 19.63 -8.93 -13.35
C LEU A 750 18.81 -10.22 -13.52
N ARG A 751 18.15 -10.65 -12.44
CA ARG A 751 17.15 -11.74 -12.42
C ARG A 751 15.79 -11.19 -12.02
N VAL A 752 14.73 -11.62 -12.71
CA VAL A 752 13.33 -11.31 -12.36
C VAL A 752 12.63 -12.59 -11.96
N ILE A 753 12.09 -12.62 -10.74
CA ILE A 753 11.51 -13.79 -10.09
C ILE A 753 10.06 -13.47 -9.74
N GLN A 754 9.12 -14.28 -10.22
CA GLN A 754 7.74 -14.18 -9.76
C GLN A 754 7.64 -14.84 -8.37
N LEU A 755 7.10 -14.12 -7.39
CA LEU A 755 6.96 -14.56 -6.01
C LEU A 755 5.54 -14.98 -5.64
N ALA A 756 4.52 -14.39 -6.25
CA ALA A 756 3.13 -14.80 -6.05
C ALA A 756 2.33 -14.43 -7.30
N SER A 757 1.30 -15.20 -7.64
CA SER A 757 0.40 -14.90 -8.75
C SER A 757 -0.90 -15.68 -8.62
N PRO A 758 -1.94 -15.34 -9.40
CA PRO A 758 -3.16 -16.16 -9.50
C PRO A 758 -2.95 -17.56 -10.10
N ALA A 759 -1.74 -17.94 -10.50
CA ALA A 759 -1.45 -19.30 -10.94
C ALA A 759 -1.81 -20.32 -9.85
N GLY A 760 -2.18 -21.54 -10.27
CA GLY A 760 -2.73 -22.57 -9.37
C GLY A 760 -1.79 -23.05 -8.25
N ASP A 761 -0.52 -22.62 -8.25
CA ASP A 761 0.50 -22.93 -7.24
C ASP A 761 0.46 -22.00 -6.02
N ASN A 762 -0.35 -20.93 -6.05
CA ASN A 762 -0.51 -20.01 -4.92
C ASN A 762 -1.99 -19.61 -4.71
N PRO A 763 -2.84 -20.51 -4.16
CA PRO A 763 -4.28 -20.25 -4.02
C PRO A 763 -4.61 -19.08 -3.09
N ASN A 764 -3.67 -18.69 -2.22
CA ASN A 764 -3.85 -17.66 -1.20
C ASN A 764 -3.25 -16.30 -1.59
N TYR A 765 -2.89 -16.08 -2.86
CA TYR A 765 -2.23 -14.85 -3.38
C TYR A 765 -2.98 -13.53 -3.09
N LEU A 766 -4.24 -13.61 -2.62
CA LEU A 766 -5.08 -12.49 -2.20
C LEU A 766 -5.04 -12.21 -0.69
N GLY A 767 -4.16 -12.87 0.07
CA GLY A 767 -3.94 -12.57 1.48
C GLY A 767 -3.03 -11.38 1.72
N PHE A 768 -2.94 -10.93 2.98
CA PHE A 768 -1.96 -9.93 3.39
C PHE A 768 -0.54 -10.50 3.33
N SER A 769 -0.34 -11.73 3.78
CA SER A 769 0.95 -12.41 3.86
C SER A 769 0.91 -13.74 3.08
N PRO A 770 0.69 -13.73 1.75
CA PRO A 770 0.72 -14.98 0.99
C PRO A 770 2.15 -15.53 1.01
N ARG A 771 2.29 -16.85 1.17
CA ARG A 771 3.61 -17.49 1.12
C ARG A 771 4.21 -17.35 -0.29
N PRO A 772 5.47 -16.89 -0.45
CA PRO A 772 6.08 -16.76 -1.77
C PRO A 772 6.35 -18.11 -2.44
N THR A 773 6.08 -18.21 -3.75
CA THR A 773 6.35 -19.33 -4.64
C THR A 773 7.32 -18.90 -5.76
N PRO A 774 8.63 -18.78 -5.46
CA PRO A 774 9.61 -18.15 -6.36
C PRO A 774 9.82 -18.93 -7.66
N ARG A 775 9.72 -18.21 -8.79
CA ARG A 775 10.01 -18.74 -10.13
C ARG A 775 10.78 -17.73 -10.97
N LEU A 776 11.96 -18.12 -11.45
CA LEU A 776 12.75 -17.33 -12.39
C LEU A 776 12.03 -17.22 -13.73
N ILE A 777 11.59 -16.01 -14.06
CA ILE A 777 10.82 -15.70 -15.25
C ILE A 777 11.61 -14.94 -16.31
N ALA A 778 12.61 -14.13 -15.93
CA ALA A 778 13.43 -13.39 -16.88
C ALA A 778 14.85 -13.14 -16.36
N THR A 779 15.78 -12.88 -17.28
CA THR A 779 17.18 -12.56 -17.00
C THR A 779 17.75 -11.53 -17.96
N ARG A 780 18.68 -10.72 -17.47
CA ARG A 780 19.53 -9.84 -18.29
C ARG A 780 20.98 -9.98 -17.80
N HIS A 781 21.90 -10.29 -18.70
CA HIS A 781 23.32 -10.07 -18.41
C HIS A 781 23.57 -8.57 -18.58
N THR A 782 24.03 -7.91 -17.52
CA THR A 782 24.36 -6.48 -17.51
C THR A 782 25.78 -6.26 -18.04
N HIS A 783 26.12 -5.04 -18.43
CA HIS A 783 27.47 -4.70 -18.92
C HIS A 783 28.56 -4.96 -17.86
N GLY A 784 28.27 -4.59 -16.62
CA GLY A 784 29.12 -4.85 -15.46
C GLY A 784 28.49 -5.80 -14.44
N THR A 785 29.18 -5.97 -13.32
CA THR A 785 28.68 -6.76 -12.18
C THR A 785 27.49 -6.05 -11.54
N ALA A 786 26.31 -6.68 -11.54
CA ALA A 786 25.13 -6.12 -10.90
C ALA A 786 25.26 -6.11 -9.37
N LEU A 787 25.33 -4.92 -8.76
CA LEU A 787 25.58 -4.74 -7.33
C LEU A 787 24.30 -4.37 -6.55
N ALA A 788 23.48 -3.47 -7.09
CA ALA A 788 22.31 -2.94 -6.41
C ALA A 788 21.18 -2.65 -7.41
N ILE A 789 19.96 -2.55 -6.91
CA ILE A 789 18.76 -2.22 -7.70
C ILE A 789 18.03 -1.09 -6.99
N SER A 790 17.56 -0.11 -7.76
CA SER A 790 16.71 0.94 -7.22
C SER A 790 15.41 0.37 -6.66
N LYS A 791 15.03 0.79 -5.45
CA LYS A 791 13.72 0.49 -4.87
C LYS A 791 12.61 1.11 -5.74
N GLY A 792 11.56 0.34 -6.03
CA GLY A 792 10.36 0.87 -6.71
C GLY A 792 9.56 1.81 -5.82
N MET A 793 8.89 2.80 -6.42
CA MET A 793 8.10 3.83 -5.73
C MET A 793 7.11 3.24 -4.73
N ASP A 794 7.10 3.77 -3.51
CA ASP A 794 6.13 3.39 -2.48
C ASP A 794 4.71 3.79 -2.91
N ARG A 795 3.73 2.90 -2.72
CA ARG A 795 2.32 3.14 -3.08
C ARG A 795 1.35 3.06 -1.90
N ASP A 796 1.79 2.52 -0.76
CA ASP A 796 1.00 2.33 0.45
C ASP A 796 1.52 3.15 1.65
N ARG A 797 2.37 4.15 1.38
CA ARG A 797 2.95 5.05 2.38
C ARG A 797 2.28 6.43 2.30
N ALA A 798 1.79 6.94 3.42
CA ALA A 798 1.20 8.26 3.53
C ALA A 798 1.82 9.13 4.64
N VAL A 799 2.53 8.49 5.57
CA VAL A 799 3.23 9.11 6.70
C VAL A 799 4.53 8.34 6.96
N ASP A 800 5.53 9.02 7.50
CA ASP A 800 6.74 8.35 7.97
C ASP A 800 6.64 7.89 9.43
N GLU A 801 7.71 7.23 9.90
CA GLU A 801 7.83 6.67 11.24
C GLU A 801 7.90 7.74 12.35
N SER A 802 8.07 9.01 11.99
CA SER A 802 8.04 10.17 12.90
C SER A 802 6.76 11.00 12.79
N GLY A 803 5.75 10.49 12.07
CA GLY A 803 4.46 11.16 11.94
C GLY A 803 4.42 12.26 10.89
N ASN A 804 5.47 12.48 10.10
CA ASN A 804 5.44 13.50 9.05
C ASN A 804 4.63 12.98 7.86
N GLN A 805 3.59 13.73 7.46
CA GLN A 805 2.78 13.42 6.28
C GLN A 805 3.62 13.57 5.00
N VAL A 806 3.50 12.62 4.07
CA VAL A 806 4.24 12.62 2.79
C VAL A 806 3.35 12.56 1.55
N SER A 807 2.05 12.34 1.75
CA SER A 807 1.06 12.09 0.72
C SER A 807 -0.18 12.95 0.91
N VAL A 808 -0.84 13.29 -0.18
CA VAL A 808 -2.09 14.05 -0.15
C VAL A 808 -3.25 13.25 0.45
N PHE A 809 -4.08 13.93 1.25
CA PHE A 809 -5.33 13.38 1.79
C PHE A 809 -6.54 14.09 1.17
N GLY A 810 -7.43 13.32 0.53
CA GLY A 810 -8.46 13.84 -0.39
C GLY A 810 -9.65 14.56 0.24
N ARG A 811 -9.57 15.01 1.51
CA ARG A 811 -10.64 15.75 2.21
C ARG A 811 -10.03 16.82 3.11
N LEU A 812 -10.72 17.95 3.20
CA LEU A 812 -10.30 19.07 4.03
C LEU A 812 -10.11 18.64 5.50
N GLY A 813 -8.89 18.78 6.02
CA GLY A 813 -8.53 18.39 7.40
C GLY A 813 -8.42 16.89 7.65
N SER A 814 -8.57 16.05 6.62
CA SER A 814 -8.22 14.64 6.75
C SER A 814 -6.72 14.46 6.63
N ARG A 815 -6.16 13.54 7.42
CA ARG A 815 -4.71 13.38 7.55
C ARG A 815 -4.36 12.01 8.13
N PRO A 816 -3.09 11.56 8.01
CA PRO A 816 -2.64 10.42 8.80
C PRO A 816 -2.54 10.80 10.28
N PHE A 817 -2.22 9.84 11.14
CA PHE A 817 -1.90 10.12 12.54
C PHE A 817 -0.56 10.85 12.70
N THR A 818 -0.51 11.80 13.63
CA THR A 818 0.74 12.36 14.18
C THR A 818 1.51 11.29 14.97
N LEU A 819 2.79 11.49 15.25
CA LEU A 819 3.58 10.51 16.03
C LEU A 819 2.94 10.16 17.38
N GLU A 820 2.46 11.16 18.12
CA GLU A 820 1.82 10.94 19.41
C GLU A 820 0.56 10.07 19.28
N GLU A 821 -0.27 10.32 18.27
CA GLU A 821 -1.46 9.51 17.99
C GLU A 821 -1.09 8.09 17.56
N GLN A 822 -0.05 7.91 16.75
CA GLN A 822 0.46 6.59 16.38
C GLN A 822 0.93 5.83 17.64
N GLN A 823 1.74 6.47 18.48
CA GLN A 823 2.29 5.88 19.70
C GLN A 823 1.20 5.41 20.66
N ARG A 824 0.06 6.11 20.78
CA ARG A 824 -1.07 5.67 21.62
C ARG A 824 -1.64 4.30 21.22
N LEU A 825 -1.37 3.82 20.01
CA LEU A 825 -1.82 2.50 19.53
C LEU A 825 -0.89 1.35 19.96
N TYR A 826 0.35 1.63 20.35
CA TYR A 826 1.36 0.61 20.65
C TYR A 826 2.23 0.90 21.88
N LEU A 827 2.11 2.07 22.50
CA LEU A 827 2.78 2.48 23.74
C LEU A 827 1.76 2.94 24.79
N ARG A 828 2.09 2.66 26.05
CA ARG A 828 1.44 3.21 27.25
C ARG A 828 2.51 3.50 28.30
N ASP A 829 2.47 4.70 28.87
CA ASP A 829 3.43 5.16 29.89
C ASP A 829 4.91 4.93 29.49
N GLY A 830 5.20 5.14 28.20
CA GLY A 830 6.54 4.94 27.62
C GLY A 830 6.99 3.47 27.53
N LYS A 831 6.08 2.51 27.69
CA LYS A 831 6.32 1.07 27.53
C LYS A 831 5.52 0.51 26.36
N VAL A 832 6.03 -0.54 25.72
CA VAL A 832 5.30 -1.28 24.69
C VAL A 832 4.03 -1.87 25.30
N TRP A 833 2.90 -1.62 24.64
CA TRP A 833 1.57 -2.05 25.06
C TRP A 833 1.01 -3.04 24.06
N LYS A 834 0.64 -4.23 24.53
CA LYS A 834 0.12 -5.34 23.71
C LYS A 834 -1.26 -5.79 24.19
N VAL A 835 -2.03 -6.38 23.29
CA VAL A 835 -3.40 -6.84 23.54
C VAL A 835 -3.62 -8.29 23.09
N SER A 836 -4.50 -8.99 23.81
CA SER A 836 -5.10 -10.27 23.41
C SER A 836 -6.44 -10.04 22.68
N GLU A 837 -6.93 -11.06 21.96
CA GLU A 837 -8.24 -10.97 21.30
C GLU A 837 -9.42 -11.02 22.28
N GLU A 838 -9.20 -11.54 23.48
CA GLU A 838 -10.13 -11.46 24.62
C GLU A 838 -10.12 -10.09 25.30
N GLY A 839 -9.28 -9.16 24.85
CA GLY A 839 -9.15 -7.82 25.42
C GLY A 839 -8.28 -7.77 26.68
N LYS A 840 -7.48 -8.81 26.96
CA LYS A 840 -6.48 -8.77 28.04
C LYS A 840 -5.31 -7.89 27.62
N VAL A 841 -4.79 -7.13 28.57
CA VAL A 841 -3.69 -6.18 28.36
C VAL A 841 -2.43 -6.70 29.02
N GLU A 842 -1.34 -6.78 28.26
CA GLU A 842 0.00 -7.01 28.81
C GLU A 842 0.87 -5.77 28.59
N VAL A 843 1.49 -5.30 29.67
CA VAL A 843 2.52 -4.26 29.64
C VAL A 843 3.86 -4.97 29.86
N THR A 844 4.72 -5.00 28.85
CA THR A 844 6.05 -5.60 28.99
C THR A 844 6.96 -4.64 29.78
N GLU A 845 7.56 -5.12 30.87
CA GLU A 845 8.59 -4.37 31.60
C GLU A 845 9.93 -4.35 30.86
N LYS A 846 10.77 -3.37 31.22
CA LYS A 846 11.97 -2.91 30.51
C LYS A 846 13.02 -3.99 30.20
#